data_AF-A0A3S2TM74-F1
#
_entry.id   AF-A0A3S2TM74-F1
#
_cell.length_a   1.000
_cell.length_b   1.000
_cell.length_c   1.000
_cell.angle_alpha   90.00
_cell.angle_beta   90.00
_cell.angle_gamma   90.00
#
_symmetry.space_group_name_H-M   'P 1'
#
loop_
_entity.id
_entity.type
_entity.pdbx_description
1 polymer ?
#
loop_
_entity_poly.entity_id
_entity_poly.type
_entity_poly.pdbx_seq_one_letter_code
_entity_poly.pdbx_strand_id
1 'polypeptide(L)'
;MQKLPLALAATLCLAGATPALSHGTHDAENRALRAAERQQTNLYRAYFPDAATGRKAAISLHAELIESAWAQGYLVFELQPEQIALLRRFGFRLELAPDVVEKRNRFLDRFDAAAPGVQAIPGYPCYETVEETFAAAEGFAAAKPQLAQWLDVGDSWAKTQGQGGYDLKVLKLTNSAMAGDKPKLFVNAAIHAREYTTAPLALAFARWLFEGHGVDADATWILDHHEVHLLLQTNPDGRKRAEAGLSWRKNTNSDYCAGNSIGADLNRNFGFSWNSTGGAGSSGNPCDLTYRGPAPASEPETQAVEAYIRSIFPDRRGPGKNDAAPADTQGLHIDLHSYSELVLWPWGDTAQPAPNGTALQTLGRRFAWFNGYTPTQSIGLYPTDGTTDGPSYGELGVPAYTFELGTSFFQSCAAYTNTILPNNLPALIYAAKVVRAPYVTPGGPDVLNVSLPSSVAAGAPAALTAQVTDTRFSNRNGSEATQAIVAAEAYIGTPPWADGAVPVALSPTDGSFDSATEAVTGSLPTAGLAEGRHLVYVVGRDASGTTGPVTAGWLQIGGAPPAIELSVSTSPGPRRRTTVNLAWSGADGSRVDIYRNGTLLRATANDGAWSQAVTSGNWTYKVCERGSGADCSDEQTVTAP
;
A
#
# COMPACT_ATOMS: atom_id res chain seq x y z
N MET A 1 21.54 55.12 -41.47
CA MET A 1 20.14 55.63 -41.41
C MET A 1 19.19 54.45 -41.34
N GLN A 2 18.18 54.58 -40.48
CA GLN A 2 16.95 53.78 -40.37
C GLN A 2 16.98 52.38 -39.71
N LYS A 3 16.16 52.34 -38.66
CA LYS A 3 15.66 51.27 -37.77
C LYS A 3 15.03 50.09 -38.53
N LEU A 4 14.98 48.90 -37.91
CA LEU A 4 13.82 47.98 -37.87
C LEU A 4 13.97 47.00 -36.67
N PRO A 5 12.89 46.36 -36.16
CA PRO A 5 12.67 46.14 -34.73
C PRO A 5 12.80 44.68 -34.25
N LEU A 6 12.87 44.55 -32.93
CA LEU A 6 12.84 43.30 -32.16
C LEU A 6 11.48 42.60 -32.34
N ALA A 7 11.49 41.36 -32.82
CA ALA A 7 10.31 40.48 -32.84
C ALA A 7 10.51 39.35 -31.82
N LEU A 8 9.49 39.18 -30.97
CA LEU A 8 9.31 38.13 -29.97
C LEU A 8 9.39 36.75 -30.63
N ALA A 9 10.34 35.90 -30.22
CA ALA A 9 10.36 34.50 -30.58
C ALA A 9 9.53 33.71 -29.56
N ALA A 10 8.35 33.25 -29.99
CA ALA A 10 7.56 32.26 -29.28
C ALA A 10 8.24 30.89 -29.44
N THR A 11 8.73 30.33 -28.35
CA THR A 11 9.29 28.98 -28.30
C THR A 11 8.15 27.98 -28.46
N LEU A 12 8.08 27.37 -29.63
CA LEU A 12 7.17 26.27 -29.94
C LEU A 12 7.67 25.02 -29.18
N CYS A 13 7.00 24.65 -28.09
CA CYS A 13 7.17 23.34 -27.48
C CYS A 13 6.68 22.28 -28.48
N LEU A 14 7.62 21.63 -29.16
CA LEU A 14 7.37 20.40 -29.89
C LEU A 14 6.98 19.34 -28.86
N ALA A 15 5.68 19.06 -28.77
CA ALA A 15 5.18 17.84 -28.16
C ALA A 15 5.84 16.66 -28.88
N GLY A 16 6.70 15.93 -28.19
CA GLY A 16 7.24 14.67 -28.67
C GLY A 16 6.06 13.73 -28.93
N ALA A 17 5.83 13.41 -30.21
CA ALA A 17 4.92 12.36 -30.58
C ALA A 17 5.47 11.04 -30.01
N THR A 18 4.73 10.45 -29.07
CA THR A 18 4.93 9.07 -28.66
C THR A 18 4.71 8.18 -29.89
N PRO A 19 5.55 7.15 -30.13
CA PRO A 19 5.34 6.28 -31.27
C PRO A 19 4.09 5.43 -31.02
N ALA A 20 3.00 5.75 -31.71
CA ALA A 20 1.83 4.90 -31.82
C ALA A 20 2.15 3.67 -32.70
N LEU A 21 2.92 2.72 -32.17
CA LEU A 21 3.27 1.47 -32.86
C LEU A 21 3.22 0.29 -31.88
N SER A 22 2.01 -0.27 -31.68
CA SER A 22 1.76 -1.70 -31.32
C SER A 22 0.28 -2.02 -31.05
N HIS A 23 -0.59 -1.02 -30.89
CA HIS A 23 -1.96 -1.26 -30.39
C HIS A 23 -2.83 -2.19 -31.27
N GLY A 24 -2.60 -2.27 -32.59
CA GLY A 24 -3.43 -3.08 -33.48
C GLY A 24 -3.20 -4.60 -33.40
N THR A 25 -1.98 -5.04 -33.10
CA THR A 25 -1.60 -6.47 -33.07
C THR A 25 -1.96 -7.11 -31.74
N HIS A 26 -1.68 -6.43 -30.62
CA HIS A 26 -2.04 -6.92 -29.29
C HIS A 26 -3.55 -7.02 -29.08
N ASP A 27 -4.34 -6.14 -29.69
CA ASP A 27 -5.80 -6.16 -29.57
C ASP A 27 -6.42 -7.38 -30.30
N ALA A 28 -5.89 -7.75 -31.48
CA ALA A 28 -6.31 -8.97 -32.18
C ALA A 28 -5.94 -10.25 -31.42
N GLU A 29 -4.73 -10.30 -30.86
CA GLU A 29 -4.28 -11.40 -30.01
C GLU A 29 -5.14 -11.51 -28.73
N ASN A 30 -5.37 -10.40 -28.03
CA ASN A 30 -6.20 -10.37 -26.83
C ASN A 30 -7.65 -10.78 -27.11
N ARG A 31 -8.21 -10.45 -28.28
CA ARG A 31 -9.53 -10.97 -28.71
C ARG A 31 -9.51 -12.49 -28.86
N ALA A 32 -8.49 -13.05 -29.50
CA ALA A 32 -8.36 -14.50 -29.67
C ALA A 32 -8.19 -15.22 -28.32
N LEU A 33 -7.38 -14.67 -27.42
CA LEU A 33 -7.19 -15.20 -26.07
C LEU A 33 -8.49 -15.16 -25.25
N ARG A 34 -9.25 -14.06 -25.31
CA ARG A 34 -10.57 -13.98 -24.66
C ARG A 34 -11.57 -14.99 -25.23
N ALA A 35 -11.54 -15.23 -26.54
CA ALA A 35 -12.35 -16.26 -27.16
C ALA A 35 -11.98 -17.66 -26.66
N ALA A 36 -10.69 -17.95 -26.43
CA ALA A 36 -10.24 -19.19 -25.82
C ALA A 36 -10.65 -19.31 -24.34
N GLU A 37 -10.52 -18.25 -23.55
CA GLU A 37 -10.94 -18.22 -22.14
C GLU A 37 -12.45 -18.48 -21.99
N ARG A 38 -13.29 -17.95 -22.90
CA ARG A 38 -14.74 -18.25 -22.93
C ARG A 38 -15.05 -19.74 -23.10
N GLN A 39 -14.16 -20.52 -23.73
CA GLN A 39 -14.36 -21.96 -23.93
C GLN A 39 -14.04 -22.79 -22.69
N GLN A 40 -13.31 -22.24 -21.71
CA GLN A 40 -13.03 -22.93 -20.44
C GLN A 40 -14.30 -23.01 -19.59
N THR A 41 -14.82 -24.21 -19.39
CA THR A 41 -16.08 -24.44 -18.63
C THR A 41 -15.87 -25.28 -17.37
N ASN A 42 -14.63 -25.67 -17.08
CA ASN A 42 -14.18 -26.48 -15.95
C ASN A 42 -14.06 -25.69 -14.63
N LEU A 43 -15.01 -24.77 -14.38
CA LEU A 43 -15.09 -24.06 -13.10
C LEU A 43 -15.97 -24.84 -12.13
N TYR A 44 -15.45 -25.08 -10.93
CA TYR A 44 -16.12 -25.85 -9.89
C TYR A 44 -16.23 -25.06 -8.59
N ARG A 45 -17.40 -25.13 -7.95
CA ARG A 45 -17.54 -24.87 -6.52
C ARG A 45 -17.05 -26.10 -5.76
N ALA A 46 -15.99 -25.91 -4.99
CA ALA A 46 -15.44 -26.89 -4.09
C ALA A 46 -15.87 -26.57 -2.66
N TYR A 47 -16.93 -27.24 -2.20
CA TYR A 47 -17.42 -27.12 -0.83
C TYR A 47 -16.47 -27.88 0.10
N PHE A 48 -15.84 -27.17 1.02
CA PHE A 48 -14.87 -27.74 1.94
C PHE A 48 -15.57 -28.39 3.14
N PRO A 49 -15.03 -29.50 3.68
CA PRO A 49 -15.59 -30.16 4.86
C PRO A 49 -15.44 -29.32 6.14
N ASP A 50 -14.39 -28.51 6.19
CA ASP A 50 -14.11 -27.57 7.27
C ASP A 50 -13.20 -26.44 6.76
N ALA A 51 -13.19 -25.30 7.46
CA ALA A 51 -12.45 -24.12 7.02
C ALA A 51 -10.93 -24.32 6.98
N ALA A 52 -10.35 -25.23 7.78
CA ALA A 52 -8.92 -25.49 7.76
C ALA A 52 -8.54 -26.31 6.51
N THR A 53 -9.33 -27.32 6.17
CA THR A 53 -9.18 -28.09 4.93
C THR A 53 -9.45 -27.22 3.70
N GLY A 54 -10.46 -26.36 3.76
CA GLY A 54 -10.72 -25.33 2.75
C GLY A 54 -9.49 -24.44 2.51
N ARG A 55 -8.90 -23.91 3.59
CA ARG A 55 -7.64 -23.14 3.50
C ARG A 55 -6.58 -23.95 2.79
N LYS A 56 -6.29 -25.18 3.23
CA LYS A 56 -5.28 -26.05 2.59
C LYS A 56 -5.50 -26.25 1.09
N ALA A 57 -6.75 -26.32 0.62
CA ALA A 57 -7.04 -26.41 -0.82
C ALA A 57 -6.85 -25.08 -1.55
N ALA A 58 -7.36 -23.97 -1.00
CA ALA A 58 -7.14 -22.62 -1.57
C ALA A 58 -5.65 -22.32 -1.76
N ILE A 59 -4.89 -22.82 -0.80
CA ILE A 59 -3.45 -22.83 -0.72
C ILE A 59 -2.84 -23.74 -1.80
N SER A 60 -3.13 -25.05 -1.76
CA SER A 60 -2.43 -26.05 -2.61
C SER A 60 -2.76 -25.93 -4.09
N LEU A 61 -3.90 -25.30 -4.41
CA LEU A 61 -4.40 -25.05 -5.75
C LEU A 61 -4.59 -23.54 -5.98
N HIS A 62 -3.72 -22.71 -5.39
CA HIS A 62 -3.83 -21.25 -5.46
C HIS A 62 -3.78 -20.73 -6.91
N ALA A 63 -3.02 -21.38 -7.78
CA ALA A 63 -2.94 -21.00 -9.19
C ALA A 63 -4.28 -21.16 -9.92
N GLU A 64 -5.04 -22.19 -9.52
CA GLU A 64 -6.35 -22.58 -10.02
C GLU A 64 -7.52 -21.90 -9.30
N LEU A 65 -7.27 -21.32 -8.12
CA LEU A 65 -8.30 -20.70 -7.29
C LEU A 65 -8.77 -19.38 -7.92
N ILE A 66 -10.08 -19.23 -8.12
CA ILE A 66 -10.71 -18.10 -8.83
C ILE A 66 -11.44 -17.14 -7.87
N GLU A 67 -12.21 -17.68 -6.92
CA GLU A 67 -12.88 -16.91 -5.86
C GLU A 67 -12.89 -17.70 -4.53
N SER A 68 -12.84 -17.01 -3.39
CA SER A 68 -13.06 -17.62 -2.07
C SER A 68 -14.37 -17.15 -1.43
N ALA A 69 -15.26 -18.08 -1.08
CA ALA A 69 -16.55 -17.83 -0.46
C ALA A 69 -16.60 -18.47 0.95
N TRP A 70 -15.70 -18.01 1.84
CA TRP A 70 -15.47 -18.60 3.17
C TRP A 70 -16.75 -18.70 4.00
N ALA A 71 -17.60 -17.66 3.98
CA ALA A 71 -18.86 -17.64 4.72
C ALA A 71 -19.89 -18.66 4.19
N GLN A 72 -19.80 -19.01 2.90
CA GLN A 72 -20.69 -19.96 2.24
C GLN A 72 -20.12 -21.39 2.22
N GLY A 73 -18.93 -21.61 2.77
CA GLY A 73 -18.35 -22.95 2.90
C GLY A 73 -17.74 -23.50 1.60
N TYR A 74 -17.42 -22.66 0.61
CA TYR A 74 -16.83 -23.12 -0.65
C TYR A 74 -15.76 -22.20 -1.23
N LEU A 75 -15.00 -22.77 -2.16
CA LEU A 75 -14.02 -22.10 -3.00
C LEU A 75 -14.40 -22.34 -4.47
N VAL A 76 -14.01 -21.44 -5.37
CA VAL A 76 -14.17 -21.64 -6.81
C VAL A 76 -12.81 -21.91 -7.42
N PHE A 77 -12.68 -22.99 -8.17
CA PHE A 77 -11.44 -23.37 -8.85
C PHE A 77 -11.69 -23.65 -10.33
N GLU A 78 -10.69 -23.40 -11.16
CA GLU A 78 -10.54 -24.02 -12.48
C GLU A 78 -9.80 -25.35 -12.34
N LEU A 79 -10.51 -26.48 -12.40
CA LEU A 79 -9.93 -27.79 -12.06
C LEU A 79 -9.70 -28.69 -13.28
N GLN A 80 -8.61 -29.43 -13.23
CA GLN A 80 -8.32 -30.60 -14.07
C GLN A 80 -8.76 -31.92 -13.39
N PRO A 81 -8.94 -33.02 -14.14
CA PRO A 81 -9.42 -34.29 -13.58
C PRO A 81 -8.64 -34.82 -12.37
N GLU A 82 -7.33 -34.65 -12.35
CA GLU A 82 -6.44 -35.03 -11.25
C GLU A 82 -6.69 -34.20 -9.98
N GLN A 83 -6.96 -32.90 -10.12
CA GLN A 83 -7.27 -32.01 -9.01
C GLN A 83 -8.68 -32.27 -8.46
N ILE A 84 -9.64 -32.59 -9.34
CA ILE A 84 -10.97 -33.07 -8.93
C ILE A 84 -10.84 -34.33 -8.08
N ALA A 85 -10.01 -35.30 -8.50
CA ALA A 85 -9.76 -36.52 -7.75
C ALA A 85 -9.07 -36.24 -6.41
N LEU A 86 -8.09 -35.33 -6.39
CA LEU A 86 -7.40 -34.89 -5.18
C LEU A 86 -8.37 -34.29 -4.16
N LEU A 87 -9.15 -33.28 -4.55
CA LEU A 87 -10.08 -32.59 -3.65
C LEU A 87 -11.15 -33.55 -3.10
N ARG A 88 -11.69 -34.46 -3.93
CA ARG A 88 -12.64 -35.48 -3.45
C ARG A 88 -12.04 -36.41 -2.39
N ARG A 89 -10.75 -36.77 -2.50
CA ARG A 89 -10.06 -37.59 -1.48
C ARG A 89 -9.96 -36.87 -0.13
N PHE A 90 -9.91 -35.54 -0.14
CA PHE A 90 -9.91 -34.71 1.06
C PHE A 90 -11.32 -34.27 1.48
N GLY A 91 -12.37 -34.94 0.99
CA GLY A 91 -13.74 -34.75 1.46
C GLY A 91 -14.47 -33.55 0.85
N PHE A 92 -13.94 -32.93 -0.21
CA PHE A 92 -14.65 -31.86 -0.91
C PHE A 92 -15.82 -32.41 -1.72
N ARG A 93 -16.95 -31.69 -1.65
CA ARG A 93 -18.06 -31.86 -2.59
C ARG A 93 -17.87 -30.85 -3.72
N LEU A 94 -17.79 -31.35 -4.95
CA LEU A 94 -17.51 -30.54 -6.14
C LEU A 94 -18.75 -30.44 -7.02
N GLU A 95 -19.11 -29.22 -7.40
CA GLU A 95 -20.21 -28.92 -8.33
C GLU A 95 -19.74 -27.99 -9.43
N LEU A 96 -20.20 -28.19 -10.67
CA LEU A 96 -19.95 -27.22 -11.73
C LEU A 96 -20.55 -25.87 -11.37
N ALA A 97 -19.87 -24.79 -11.75
CA ALA A 97 -20.26 -23.41 -11.46
C ALA A 97 -20.65 -22.64 -12.75
N PRO A 98 -21.73 -23.02 -13.44
CA PRO A 98 -22.10 -22.42 -14.73
C PRO A 98 -22.40 -20.93 -14.63
N ASP A 99 -22.90 -20.46 -13.50
CA ASP A 99 -23.15 -19.04 -13.24
C ASP A 99 -21.86 -18.23 -13.07
N VAL A 100 -20.77 -18.84 -12.58
CA VAL A 100 -19.44 -18.21 -12.54
C VAL A 100 -18.88 -18.09 -13.96
N VAL A 101 -19.05 -19.13 -14.79
CA VAL A 101 -18.71 -19.08 -16.22
C VAL A 101 -19.49 -17.96 -16.92
N GLU A 102 -20.79 -17.84 -16.67
CA GLU A 102 -21.62 -16.76 -17.23
C GLU A 102 -21.18 -15.37 -16.73
N LYS A 103 -20.83 -15.24 -15.45
CA LYS A 103 -20.29 -13.99 -14.87
C LYS A 103 -18.97 -13.59 -15.56
N ARG A 104 -18.04 -14.53 -15.74
CA ARG A 104 -16.78 -14.31 -16.47
C ARG A 104 -17.05 -13.90 -17.91
N ASN A 105 -17.91 -14.63 -18.62
CA ASN A 105 -18.18 -14.33 -20.04
C ASN A 105 -18.84 -12.95 -20.20
N ARG A 106 -19.80 -12.58 -19.34
CA ARG A 106 -20.38 -11.23 -19.30
C ARG A 106 -19.35 -10.14 -18.99
N PHE A 107 -18.32 -10.46 -18.20
CA PHE A 107 -17.20 -9.56 -17.96
C PHE A 107 -16.36 -9.38 -19.22
N LEU A 108 -15.97 -10.47 -19.89
CA LEU A 108 -15.19 -10.44 -21.14
C LEU A 108 -15.92 -9.68 -22.27
N ASP A 109 -17.24 -9.80 -22.35
CA ASP A 109 -18.07 -9.10 -23.34
C ASP A 109 -17.97 -7.56 -23.23
N ARG A 110 -17.71 -7.03 -22.03
CA ARG A 110 -17.54 -5.58 -21.82
C ARG A 110 -16.29 -5.05 -22.52
N PHE A 111 -15.25 -5.86 -22.67
CA PHE A 111 -14.02 -5.48 -23.37
C PHE A 111 -14.17 -5.56 -24.88
N ASP A 112 -15.04 -6.43 -25.40
CA ASP A 112 -15.38 -6.46 -26.82
C ASP A 112 -16.31 -5.30 -27.22
N ALA A 113 -17.09 -4.78 -26.26
CA ALA A 113 -17.98 -3.65 -26.45
C ALA A 113 -17.36 -2.28 -26.13
N ALA A 114 -16.18 -2.22 -25.49
CA ALA A 114 -15.54 -0.97 -25.11
C ALA A 114 -15.00 -0.23 -26.35
N ALA A 115 -15.31 1.06 -26.47
CA ALA A 115 -14.76 1.90 -27.55
C ALA A 115 -13.26 2.17 -27.32
N PRO A 116 -12.45 2.39 -28.38
CA PRO A 116 -11.05 2.77 -28.22
C PRO A 116 -10.90 4.05 -27.38
N GLY A 117 -10.00 4.04 -26.38
CA GLY A 117 -9.64 5.22 -25.59
C GLY A 117 -10.26 5.35 -24.19
N VAL A 118 -10.72 4.26 -23.56
CA VAL A 118 -11.19 4.30 -22.17
C VAL A 118 -9.98 4.42 -21.20
N GLN A 119 -9.95 5.52 -20.44
CA GLN A 119 -9.00 5.82 -19.35
C GLN A 119 -9.40 5.13 -18.04
N ALA A 120 -9.59 3.81 -18.10
CA ALA A 120 -9.90 2.97 -16.94
C ALA A 120 -10.02 1.53 -17.41
N ILE A 121 -9.77 0.57 -16.50
CA ILE A 121 -10.06 -0.84 -16.78
C ILE A 121 -11.58 -1.02 -16.94
N PRO A 122 -12.09 -1.48 -18.09
CA PRO A 122 -13.52 -1.72 -18.29
C PRO A 122 -14.16 -2.56 -17.17
N GLY A 123 -15.19 -2.01 -16.52
CA GLY A 123 -15.86 -2.65 -15.39
C GLY A 123 -15.21 -2.45 -14.02
N TYR A 124 -14.01 -1.85 -13.97
CA TYR A 124 -13.26 -1.53 -12.75
C TYR A 124 -12.71 -0.09 -12.79
N PRO A 125 -13.57 0.95 -12.87
CA PRO A 125 -13.14 2.34 -13.02
C PRO A 125 -12.39 2.93 -11.81
N CYS A 126 -12.35 2.21 -10.69
CA CYS A 126 -11.59 2.58 -9.50
C CYS A 126 -10.11 2.15 -9.55
N TYR A 127 -9.72 1.34 -10.54
CA TYR A 127 -8.35 0.86 -10.67
C TYR A 127 -7.68 1.56 -11.84
N GLU A 128 -6.58 2.22 -11.55
CA GLU A 128 -5.70 2.81 -12.53
C GLU A 128 -5.08 1.73 -13.41
N THR A 129 -5.00 2.02 -14.70
CA THR A 129 -4.18 1.27 -15.66
C THR A 129 -2.68 1.42 -15.34
N VAL A 130 -1.81 0.63 -15.98
CA VAL A 130 -0.35 0.79 -15.92
C VAL A 130 0.04 2.24 -16.23
N GLU A 131 -0.50 2.82 -17.30
CA GLU A 131 -0.18 4.17 -17.74
C GLU A 131 -0.64 5.24 -16.75
N GLU A 132 -1.85 5.09 -16.19
CA GLU A 132 -2.37 6.03 -15.18
C GLU A 132 -1.60 5.95 -13.86
N THR A 133 -1.19 4.74 -13.47
CA THR A 133 -0.34 4.52 -12.30
C THR A 133 1.00 5.24 -12.48
N PHE A 134 1.62 5.10 -13.65
CA PHE A 134 2.90 5.74 -13.98
C PHE A 134 2.77 7.26 -14.08
N ALA A 135 1.71 7.77 -14.71
CA ALA A 135 1.43 9.19 -14.80
C ALA A 135 1.20 9.82 -13.41
N ALA A 136 0.53 9.12 -12.49
CA ALA A 136 0.37 9.58 -11.12
C ALA A 136 1.72 9.70 -10.38
N ALA A 137 2.57 8.67 -10.50
CA ALA A 137 3.89 8.67 -9.87
C ALA A 137 4.84 9.74 -10.44
N GLU A 138 4.84 9.93 -11.77
CA GLU A 138 5.55 11.01 -12.43
C GLU A 138 5.02 12.38 -11.99
N GLY A 139 3.71 12.52 -11.85
CA GLY A 139 3.06 13.72 -11.34
C GLY A 139 3.54 14.11 -9.93
N PHE A 140 3.72 13.15 -9.03
CA PHE A 140 4.28 13.42 -7.69
C PHE A 140 5.72 13.94 -7.77
N ALA A 141 6.58 13.29 -8.55
CA ALA A 141 7.98 13.68 -8.73
C ALA A 141 8.10 15.07 -9.38
N ALA A 142 7.24 15.39 -10.34
CA ALA A 142 7.20 16.71 -10.98
C ALA A 142 6.68 17.80 -10.03
N ALA A 143 5.69 17.50 -9.19
CA ALA A 143 5.06 18.47 -8.31
C ALA A 143 5.92 18.84 -7.09
N LYS A 144 6.58 17.86 -6.45
CA LYS A 144 7.47 18.08 -5.30
C LYS A 144 8.73 17.20 -5.43
N PRO A 145 9.70 17.55 -6.28
CA PRO A 145 10.92 16.74 -6.50
C PRO A 145 11.79 16.56 -5.24
N GLN A 146 11.63 17.46 -4.25
CA GLN A 146 12.25 17.35 -2.95
C GLN A 146 11.60 16.28 -2.04
N LEU A 147 10.40 15.82 -2.37
CA LEU A 147 9.62 14.83 -1.62
C LEU A 147 9.46 13.51 -2.37
N ALA A 148 9.50 13.54 -3.71
CA ALA A 148 9.22 12.40 -4.58
C ALA A 148 10.22 12.31 -5.74
N GLN A 149 10.69 11.09 -6.04
CA GLN A 149 11.54 10.77 -7.18
C GLN A 149 11.00 9.54 -7.91
N TRP A 150 11.05 9.55 -9.24
CA TRP A 150 10.61 8.45 -10.10
C TRP A 150 11.84 7.79 -10.73
N LEU A 151 12.30 6.71 -10.11
CA LEU A 151 13.60 6.08 -10.39
C LEU A 151 13.43 4.92 -11.35
N ASP A 152 14.19 4.90 -12.44
CA ASP A 152 14.29 3.73 -13.32
C ASP A 152 15.23 2.69 -12.73
N VAL A 153 14.76 1.45 -12.62
CA VAL A 153 15.49 0.33 -12.00
C VAL A 153 15.65 -0.87 -12.92
N GLY A 154 15.13 -0.81 -14.15
CA GLY A 154 15.22 -1.90 -15.12
C GLY A 154 14.11 -1.86 -16.16
N ASP A 155 14.01 -2.92 -16.96
CA ASP A 155 13.09 -2.99 -18.10
C ASP A 155 12.26 -4.27 -18.08
N SER A 156 11.01 -4.18 -18.54
CA SER A 156 10.15 -5.35 -18.72
C SER A 156 10.64 -6.21 -19.88
N TRP A 157 10.28 -7.50 -19.89
CA TRP A 157 10.74 -8.41 -20.93
C TRP A 157 10.41 -7.90 -22.34
N ALA A 158 9.17 -7.45 -22.59
CA ALA A 158 8.78 -6.99 -23.92
C ALA A 158 9.61 -5.76 -24.36
N LYS A 159 9.96 -4.88 -23.40
CA LYS A 159 10.85 -3.76 -23.66
C LYS A 159 12.28 -4.21 -24.00
N THR A 160 12.84 -5.17 -23.27
CA THR A 160 14.18 -5.73 -23.59
C THR A 160 14.22 -6.39 -24.96
N GLN A 161 13.09 -6.91 -25.44
CA GLN A 161 12.96 -7.51 -26.78
C GLN A 161 12.63 -6.49 -27.89
N GLY A 162 12.50 -5.20 -27.56
CA GLY A 162 12.13 -4.16 -28.53
C GLY A 162 10.69 -4.29 -29.06
N GLN A 163 9.79 -4.94 -28.32
CA GLN A 163 8.40 -5.20 -28.73
C GLN A 163 7.41 -4.13 -28.24
N GLY A 164 7.92 -3.01 -27.72
CA GLY A 164 7.16 -2.17 -26.81
C GLY A 164 7.10 -2.83 -25.42
N GLY A 165 6.86 -2.05 -24.38
CA GLY A 165 6.93 -2.51 -22.99
C GLY A 165 7.21 -1.32 -22.08
N TYR A 166 7.67 -1.57 -20.86
CA TYR A 166 7.73 -0.56 -19.82
C TYR A 166 9.08 -0.58 -19.11
N ASP A 167 9.52 0.61 -18.70
CA ASP A 167 10.51 0.73 -17.63
C ASP A 167 9.90 0.15 -16.35
N LEU A 168 10.69 -0.56 -15.55
CA LEU A 168 10.38 -0.82 -14.15
C LEU A 168 10.87 0.37 -13.34
N LYS A 169 9.93 1.05 -12.68
CA LYS A 169 10.22 2.27 -11.94
C LYS A 169 9.75 2.21 -10.50
N VAL A 170 10.55 2.81 -9.62
CA VAL A 170 10.26 2.95 -8.20
C VAL A 170 9.96 4.41 -7.85
N LEU A 171 8.83 4.63 -7.21
CA LEU A 171 8.48 5.90 -6.60
C LEU A 171 9.14 5.95 -5.22
N LYS A 172 10.21 6.74 -5.10
CA LYS A 172 10.86 7.03 -3.81
C LYS A 172 10.22 8.28 -3.21
N LEU A 173 9.64 8.14 -2.02
CA LEU A 173 9.07 9.22 -1.21
C LEU A 173 9.93 9.43 0.04
N THR A 174 10.48 10.63 0.19
CA THR A 174 11.22 11.09 1.38
C THR A 174 11.45 12.59 1.31
N ASN A 175 11.52 13.28 2.43
CA ASN A 175 11.93 14.68 2.47
C ASN A 175 13.45 14.80 2.34
N SER A 176 13.92 15.12 1.13
CA SER A 176 15.34 15.28 0.82
C SER A 176 16.00 16.50 1.48
N ALA A 177 15.23 17.44 2.03
CA ALA A 177 15.79 18.54 2.82
C ALA A 177 16.36 18.07 4.17
N MET A 178 15.93 16.89 4.64
CA MET A 178 16.46 16.25 5.85
C MET A 178 17.49 15.20 5.47
N ALA A 179 18.75 15.54 5.67
CA ALA A 179 19.88 14.64 5.42
C ALA A 179 19.98 13.55 6.50
N GLY A 180 20.64 12.44 6.15
CA GLY A 180 20.92 11.32 7.05
C GLY A 180 20.71 9.99 6.36
N ASP A 181 21.26 8.92 6.95
CA ASP A 181 20.91 7.57 6.55
C ASP A 181 19.53 7.22 7.13
N LYS A 182 18.54 7.10 6.25
CA LYS A 182 17.15 6.88 6.60
C LYS A 182 16.80 5.40 6.43
N PRO A 183 16.18 4.76 7.44
CA PRO A 183 15.54 3.45 7.30
C PRO A 183 14.54 3.42 6.14
N LYS A 184 14.41 2.28 5.46
CA LYS A 184 13.71 2.17 4.18
C LYS A 184 12.57 1.15 4.23
N LEU A 185 11.39 1.56 3.81
CA LEU A 185 10.30 0.65 3.48
C LEU A 185 10.31 0.41 1.97
N PHE A 186 10.42 -0.84 1.54
CA PHE A 186 10.19 -1.21 0.14
C PHE A 186 8.86 -1.96 0.03
N VAL A 187 7.99 -1.51 -0.87
CA VAL A 187 6.74 -2.19 -1.21
C VAL A 187 6.69 -2.41 -2.70
N ASN A 188 6.54 -3.65 -3.15
CA ASN A 188 6.25 -3.96 -4.54
C ASN A 188 4.82 -4.48 -4.67
N ALA A 189 4.23 -4.26 -5.85
CA ALA A 189 2.88 -4.65 -6.17
C ALA A 189 2.77 -5.17 -7.61
N ALA A 190 1.65 -5.83 -7.91
CA ALA A 190 1.31 -6.32 -9.25
C ALA A 190 2.41 -7.18 -9.89
N ILE A 191 3.05 -8.05 -9.10
CA ILE A 191 3.97 -9.06 -9.63
C ILE A 191 3.21 -10.17 -10.37
N HIS A 192 2.02 -10.54 -9.88
CA HIS A 192 1.04 -11.27 -10.68
C HIS A 192 0.04 -10.31 -11.31
N ALA A 193 -0.11 -10.39 -12.63
CA ALA A 193 -0.83 -9.38 -13.41
C ALA A 193 -2.31 -9.21 -13.06
N ARG A 194 -3.03 -10.33 -12.83
CA ARG A 194 -4.47 -10.36 -12.53
C ARG A 194 -4.87 -9.81 -11.17
N GLU A 195 -3.91 -9.54 -10.28
CA GLU A 195 -4.17 -9.13 -8.90
C GLU A 195 -4.44 -7.64 -8.81
N TYR A 196 -5.68 -7.23 -9.12
CA TYR A 196 -6.02 -5.84 -9.42
C TYR A 196 -5.83 -4.87 -8.26
N THR A 197 -6.05 -5.33 -7.03
CA THR A 197 -6.10 -4.49 -5.83
C THR A 197 -4.73 -4.03 -5.33
N THR A 198 -3.65 -4.65 -5.79
CA THR A 198 -2.30 -4.48 -5.24
C THR A 198 -1.72 -3.10 -5.58
N ALA A 199 -1.63 -2.76 -6.87
CA ALA A 199 -1.09 -1.48 -7.33
C ALA A 199 -1.92 -0.26 -6.85
N PRO A 200 -3.26 -0.26 -6.89
CA PRO A 200 -4.08 0.82 -6.34
C PRO A 200 -3.88 1.03 -4.84
N LEU A 201 -3.70 -0.03 -4.05
CA LEU A 201 -3.42 0.10 -2.60
C LEU A 201 -2.05 0.77 -2.37
N ALA A 202 -1.02 0.34 -3.09
CA ALA A 202 0.31 0.96 -3.02
C ALA A 202 0.27 2.44 -3.44
N LEU A 203 -0.48 2.77 -4.50
CA LEU A 203 -0.66 4.15 -4.96
C LEU A 203 -1.48 5.00 -3.97
N ALA A 204 -2.50 4.43 -3.32
CA ALA A 204 -3.25 5.12 -2.27
C ALA A 204 -2.37 5.42 -1.04
N PHE A 205 -1.45 4.51 -0.70
CA PHE A 205 -0.45 4.78 0.33
C PHE A 205 0.53 5.88 -0.07
N ALA A 206 0.96 5.91 -1.33
CA ALA A 206 1.76 7.01 -1.88
C ALA A 206 1.05 8.36 -1.75
N ARG A 207 -0.25 8.41 -2.11
CA ARG A 207 -1.10 9.62 -1.98
C ARG A 207 -1.18 10.09 -0.54
N TRP A 208 -1.47 9.19 0.40
CA TRP A 208 -1.55 9.53 1.82
C TRP A 208 -0.26 10.16 2.36
N LEU A 209 0.91 9.58 2.01
CA LEU A 209 2.22 10.14 2.38
C LEU A 209 2.48 11.50 1.74
N PHE A 210 2.28 11.60 0.42
CA PHE A 210 2.63 12.79 -0.37
C PHE A 210 1.74 14.01 -0.07
N GLU A 211 0.44 13.78 0.09
CA GLU A 211 -0.55 14.80 0.43
C GLU A 211 -0.55 15.11 1.93
N GLY A 212 -0.23 14.12 2.77
CA GLY A 212 -0.14 14.26 4.21
C GLY A 212 1.11 15.01 4.71
N HIS A 213 2.20 15.07 3.93
CA HIS A 213 3.41 15.81 4.36
C HIS A 213 3.13 17.30 4.60
N GLY A 214 3.34 17.74 5.83
CA GLY A 214 3.05 19.10 6.32
C GLY A 214 1.62 19.31 6.84
N VAL A 215 0.77 18.27 6.80
CA VAL A 215 -0.65 18.29 7.23
C VAL A 215 -0.90 17.21 8.27
N ASP A 216 -0.67 15.94 7.93
CA ASP A 216 -0.75 14.80 8.83
C ASP A 216 0.62 14.63 9.54
N ALA A 217 0.59 14.60 10.87
CA ALA A 217 1.81 14.55 11.66
C ALA A 217 2.59 13.24 11.43
N ASP A 218 1.90 12.11 11.28
CA ASP A 218 2.52 10.81 11.02
C ASP A 218 3.15 10.75 9.63
N ALA A 219 2.42 11.14 8.59
CA ALA A 219 2.97 11.22 7.23
C ALA A 219 4.19 12.15 7.17
N THR A 220 4.15 13.26 7.91
CA THR A 220 5.25 14.24 7.95
C THR A 220 6.51 13.61 8.54
N TRP A 221 6.45 13.07 9.77
CA TRP A 221 7.66 12.54 10.38
C TRP A 221 8.18 11.30 9.68
N ILE A 222 7.30 10.47 9.10
CA ILE A 222 7.69 9.31 8.31
C ILE A 222 8.57 9.76 7.14
N LEU A 223 8.13 10.73 6.32
CA LEU A 223 8.95 11.17 5.18
C LEU A 223 10.18 12.00 5.60
N ASP A 224 10.11 12.67 6.74
CA ASP A 224 11.24 13.40 7.31
C ASP A 224 12.37 12.46 7.74
N HIS A 225 12.05 11.28 8.29
CA HIS A 225 13.03 10.39 8.91
C HIS A 225 13.21 9.01 8.25
N HIS A 226 12.34 8.61 7.34
CA HIS A 226 12.38 7.35 6.59
C HIS A 226 12.33 7.59 5.07
N GLU A 227 12.63 6.55 4.30
CA GLU A 227 12.37 6.49 2.86
C GLU A 227 11.31 5.42 2.57
N VAL A 228 10.33 5.74 1.72
CA VAL A 228 9.32 4.80 1.24
C VAL A 228 9.51 4.61 -0.25
N HIS A 229 9.76 3.36 -0.67
CA HIS A 229 10.09 2.97 -2.02
C HIS A 229 8.96 2.08 -2.55
N LEU A 230 8.27 2.51 -3.60
CA LEU A 230 7.10 1.82 -4.13
C LEU A 230 7.33 1.38 -5.59
N LEU A 231 7.48 0.08 -5.82
CA LEU A 231 7.44 -0.53 -7.16
C LEU A 231 5.97 -0.85 -7.48
N LEU A 232 5.29 0.11 -8.10
CA LEU A 232 3.83 0.04 -8.28
C LEU A 232 3.39 -1.03 -9.29
N GLN A 233 4.21 -1.32 -10.29
CA GLN A 233 3.97 -2.34 -11.32
C GLN A 233 5.23 -3.19 -11.50
N THR A 234 5.28 -4.34 -10.83
CA THR A 234 6.41 -5.28 -10.98
C THR A 234 6.33 -6.04 -12.31
N ASN A 235 5.12 -6.30 -12.82
CA ASN A 235 4.86 -7.01 -14.07
C ASN A 235 3.95 -6.19 -15.02
N PRO A 236 4.43 -5.06 -15.56
CA PRO A 236 3.60 -4.17 -16.37
C PRO A 236 3.14 -4.82 -17.69
N ASP A 237 3.98 -5.62 -18.35
CA ASP A 237 3.62 -6.31 -19.59
C ASP A 237 2.47 -7.31 -19.36
N GLY A 238 2.59 -8.14 -18.31
CA GLY A 238 1.52 -9.05 -17.91
C GLY A 238 0.27 -8.28 -17.49
N ARG A 239 0.42 -7.17 -16.77
CA ARG A 239 -0.71 -6.33 -16.35
C ARG A 239 -1.52 -5.83 -17.54
N LYS A 240 -0.90 -5.48 -18.67
CA LYS A 240 -1.64 -5.12 -19.91
C LYS A 240 -2.50 -6.26 -20.46
N ARG A 241 -2.08 -7.52 -20.30
CA ARG A 241 -2.93 -8.68 -20.64
C ARG A 241 -4.12 -8.76 -19.71
N ALA A 242 -3.90 -8.56 -18.41
CA ALA A 242 -4.97 -8.57 -17.43
C ALA A 242 -5.98 -7.43 -17.68
N GLU A 243 -5.50 -6.21 -17.92
CA GLU A 243 -6.30 -5.03 -18.28
C GLU A 243 -7.12 -5.19 -19.56
N ALA A 244 -6.83 -6.20 -20.39
CA ALA A 244 -7.66 -6.59 -21.52
C ALA A 244 -8.78 -7.58 -21.14
N GLY A 245 -8.93 -7.89 -19.86
CA GLY A 245 -9.93 -8.80 -19.29
C GLY A 245 -9.46 -10.23 -19.03
N LEU A 246 -8.21 -10.58 -19.38
CA LEU A 246 -7.69 -11.94 -19.25
C LEU A 246 -7.29 -12.24 -17.80
N SER A 247 -7.49 -13.47 -17.33
CA SER A 247 -6.97 -13.94 -16.02
C SER A 247 -5.45 -14.20 -16.05
N TRP A 248 -4.67 -13.24 -16.54
CA TRP A 248 -3.23 -13.38 -16.77
C TRP A 248 -2.42 -13.31 -15.46
N ARG A 249 -1.47 -14.21 -15.26
CA ARG A 249 -0.62 -14.25 -14.04
C ARG A 249 0.83 -13.85 -14.29
N LYS A 250 1.48 -14.56 -15.22
CA LYS A 250 2.94 -14.53 -15.48
C LYS A 250 3.39 -13.24 -16.17
N ASN A 251 4.69 -13.06 -16.41
CA ASN A 251 5.15 -12.06 -17.40
C ASN A 251 4.74 -12.51 -18.83
N THR A 252 5.21 -11.83 -19.87
CA THR A 252 4.83 -12.13 -21.26
C THR A 252 5.96 -12.74 -22.10
N ASN A 253 6.96 -13.34 -21.45
CA ASN A 253 8.08 -13.95 -22.16
C ASN A 253 7.62 -15.09 -23.08
N SER A 254 7.65 -14.86 -24.39
CA SER A 254 7.11 -15.77 -25.39
C SER A 254 8.05 -16.92 -25.78
N ASP A 255 9.23 -17.02 -25.18
CA ASP A 255 10.20 -18.08 -25.47
C ASP A 255 9.84 -19.44 -24.84
N TYR A 256 8.87 -19.47 -23.92
CA TYR A 256 8.62 -20.63 -23.04
C TYR A 256 7.46 -21.53 -23.47
N CYS A 257 6.31 -20.95 -23.81
CA CYS A 257 5.11 -21.70 -24.21
C CYS A 257 4.35 -20.89 -25.28
N ALA A 258 3.12 -21.27 -25.61
CA ALA A 258 2.26 -20.58 -26.56
C ALA A 258 0.92 -20.15 -25.92
N GLY A 259 0.19 -19.26 -26.60
CA GLY A 259 -1.16 -18.85 -26.20
C GLY A 259 -1.19 -18.10 -24.88
N ASN A 260 -2.12 -18.48 -23.99
CA ASN A 260 -2.29 -17.85 -22.67
C ASN A 260 -1.28 -18.33 -21.60
N SER A 261 -0.36 -19.21 -21.99
CA SER A 261 0.54 -19.91 -21.07
C SER A 261 2.00 -19.47 -21.20
N ILE A 262 2.29 -18.45 -22.00
CA ILE A 262 3.65 -17.87 -22.10
C ILE A 262 4.08 -17.21 -20.79
N GLY A 263 5.37 -16.96 -20.64
CA GLY A 263 5.96 -16.28 -19.49
C GLY A 263 6.39 -17.21 -18.37
N ALA A 264 7.13 -16.65 -17.42
CA ALA A 264 7.46 -17.26 -16.14
C ALA A 264 6.68 -16.59 -15.00
N ASP A 265 6.41 -17.36 -13.95
CA ASP A 265 5.91 -16.82 -12.68
C ASP A 265 7.06 -16.09 -11.98
N LEU A 266 7.01 -14.76 -11.98
CA LEU A 266 8.05 -13.92 -11.40
C LEU A 266 8.26 -14.21 -9.91
N ASN A 267 7.20 -14.56 -9.17
CA ASN A 267 7.30 -14.92 -7.76
C ASN A 267 7.66 -16.41 -7.55
N ARG A 268 8.23 -17.07 -8.57
CA ARG A 268 8.99 -18.33 -8.48
C ARG A 268 10.38 -18.22 -9.10
N ASN A 269 10.73 -17.06 -9.65
CA ASN A 269 11.95 -16.87 -10.43
C ASN A 269 13.11 -16.31 -9.63
N PHE A 270 12.92 -15.79 -8.41
CA PHE A 270 14.01 -15.22 -7.61
C PHE A 270 15.08 -16.26 -7.26
N GLY A 271 16.34 -15.83 -7.17
CA GLY A 271 17.49 -16.72 -7.07
C GLY A 271 17.62 -17.41 -5.71
N PHE A 272 17.22 -16.74 -4.63
CA PHE A 272 17.28 -17.34 -3.30
C PHE A 272 16.30 -18.51 -3.18
N SER A 273 16.80 -19.67 -2.74
CA SER A 273 16.03 -20.91 -2.61
C SER A 273 15.37 -21.41 -3.91
N TRP A 274 15.73 -20.93 -5.09
CA TRP A 274 15.11 -21.35 -6.37
C TRP A 274 15.12 -22.88 -6.55
N ASN A 275 13.95 -23.47 -6.83
CA ASN A 275 13.75 -24.93 -6.94
C ASN A 275 14.24 -25.74 -5.71
N SER A 276 14.38 -25.13 -4.54
CA SER A 276 14.83 -25.82 -3.32
C SER A 276 13.86 -26.91 -2.85
N THR A 277 12.59 -26.85 -3.26
CA THR A 277 11.57 -27.84 -2.90
C THR A 277 11.55 -29.06 -3.83
N GLY A 278 12.43 -29.14 -4.83
CA GLY A 278 12.47 -30.26 -5.78
C GLY A 278 11.24 -30.33 -6.68
N GLY A 279 10.61 -29.19 -6.96
CA GLY A 279 9.43 -29.08 -7.82
C GLY A 279 8.09 -29.21 -7.11
N ALA A 280 8.08 -29.22 -5.77
CA ALA A 280 6.83 -29.18 -5.00
C ALA A 280 6.25 -27.76 -4.85
N GLY A 281 7.07 -26.72 -4.95
CA GLY A 281 6.64 -25.33 -4.76
C GLY A 281 6.59 -24.45 -6.01
N SER A 282 7.14 -24.95 -7.11
CA SER A 282 7.00 -24.37 -8.44
C SER A 282 7.15 -25.45 -9.51
N SER A 283 6.77 -25.14 -10.74
CA SER A 283 6.76 -26.08 -11.85
C SER A 283 7.98 -25.91 -12.76
N GLY A 284 8.48 -27.03 -13.28
CA GLY A 284 9.50 -27.05 -14.34
C GLY A 284 8.90 -27.09 -15.75
N ASN A 285 7.58 -27.22 -15.87
CA ASN A 285 6.88 -27.22 -17.15
C ASN A 285 6.64 -25.77 -17.62
N PRO A 286 7.16 -25.35 -18.78
CA PRO A 286 7.02 -23.97 -19.30
C PRO A 286 5.57 -23.47 -19.43
N CYS A 287 4.62 -24.38 -19.65
CA CYS A 287 3.21 -24.04 -19.82
C CYS A 287 2.42 -23.97 -18.51
N ASP A 288 3.05 -24.25 -17.37
CA ASP A 288 2.42 -24.18 -16.05
C ASP A 288 2.28 -22.73 -15.57
N LEU A 289 1.22 -22.45 -14.80
CA LEU A 289 0.99 -21.13 -14.18
C LEU A 289 2.06 -20.76 -13.16
N THR A 290 2.73 -21.76 -12.59
CA THR A 290 3.82 -21.63 -11.61
C THR A 290 5.19 -21.96 -12.20
N TYR A 291 5.33 -21.85 -13.53
CA TYR A 291 6.62 -22.08 -14.20
C TYR A 291 7.69 -21.13 -13.66
N ARG A 292 8.73 -21.68 -13.06
CA ARG A 292 9.77 -20.93 -12.33
C ARG A 292 10.84 -20.26 -13.21
N GLY A 293 10.70 -20.36 -14.53
CA GLY A 293 11.75 -20.00 -15.48
C GLY A 293 12.80 -21.11 -15.67
N PRO A 294 13.67 -21.00 -16.69
CA PRO A 294 14.71 -21.98 -16.98
C PRO A 294 15.89 -21.94 -16.00
N ALA A 295 16.06 -20.85 -15.27
CA ALA A 295 17.16 -20.61 -14.32
C ALA A 295 16.70 -19.59 -13.25
N PRO A 296 17.38 -19.53 -12.08
CA PRO A 296 17.17 -18.46 -11.12
C PRO A 296 17.44 -17.09 -11.75
N ALA A 297 16.58 -16.12 -11.46
CA ALA A 297 16.57 -14.76 -11.98
C ALA A 297 16.72 -14.71 -13.51
N SER A 298 16.01 -15.59 -14.23
CA SER A 298 16.02 -15.60 -15.70
C SER A 298 15.26 -14.42 -16.31
N GLU A 299 14.27 -13.88 -15.61
CA GLU A 299 13.44 -12.79 -16.13
C GLU A 299 14.06 -11.42 -15.81
N PRO A 300 14.06 -10.46 -16.76
CA PRO A 300 14.63 -9.14 -16.54
C PRO A 300 13.91 -8.36 -15.42
N GLU A 301 12.61 -8.58 -15.24
CA GLU A 301 11.86 -7.99 -14.13
C GLU A 301 12.39 -8.48 -12.77
N THR A 302 12.62 -9.78 -12.63
CA THR A 302 13.18 -10.38 -11.42
C THR A 302 14.60 -9.87 -11.16
N GLN A 303 15.45 -9.78 -12.19
CA GLN A 303 16.81 -9.23 -12.07
C GLN A 303 16.79 -7.78 -11.57
N ALA A 304 15.88 -6.95 -12.11
CA ALA A 304 15.72 -5.56 -11.70
C ALA A 304 15.31 -5.44 -10.22
N VAL A 305 14.33 -6.23 -9.78
CA VAL A 305 13.89 -6.22 -8.37
C VAL A 305 15.00 -6.68 -7.43
N GLU A 306 15.72 -7.76 -7.75
CA GLU A 306 16.83 -8.20 -6.91
C GLU A 306 17.96 -7.17 -6.82
N ALA A 307 18.35 -6.60 -7.95
CA ALA A 307 19.36 -5.56 -8.00
C ALA A 307 18.94 -4.34 -7.18
N TYR A 308 17.66 -3.96 -7.24
CA TYR A 308 17.14 -2.85 -6.45
C TYR A 308 17.16 -3.13 -4.95
N ILE A 309 16.69 -4.31 -4.52
CA ILE A 309 16.73 -4.74 -3.11
C ILE A 309 18.16 -4.65 -2.56
N ARG A 310 19.14 -5.21 -3.28
CA ARG A 310 20.57 -5.17 -2.90
C ARG A 310 21.15 -3.76 -2.92
N SER A 311 20.57 -2.84 -3.69
CA SER A 311 21.04 -1.45 -3.74
C SER A 311 20.59 -0.59 -2.56
N ILE A 312 19.46 -0.93 -1.94
CA ILE A 312 18.86 -0.12 -0.86
C ILE A 312 19.06 -0.72 0.53
N PHE A 313 19.24 -2.03 0.63
CA PHE A 313 19.40 -2.72 1.91
C PHE A 313 20.82 -3.29 2.08
N PRO A 314 21.47 -3.08 3.23
CA PRO A 314 22.72 -3.74 3.55
C PRO A 314 22.48 -5.20 3.94
N ASP A 315 23.41 -6.09 3.59
CA ASP A 315 23.46 -7.42 4.20
C ASP A 315 23.86 -7.31 5.67
N ARG A 316 22.98 -7.78 6.56
CA ARG A 316 23.15 -7.70 8.02
C ARG A 316 23.19 -9.08 8.67
N ARG A 317 22.99 -10.17 7.93
CA ARG A 317 22.96 -11.54 8.48
C ARG A 317 24.28 -12.28 8.22
N GLY A 318 24.46 -13.42 8.88
CA GLY A 318 25.56 -14.33 8.56
C GLY A 318 25.32 -15.14 7.27
N PRO A 319 26.36 -15.75 6.69
CA PRO A 319 26.30 -16.44 5.39
C PRO A 319 25.48 -17.75 5.42
N GLY A 320 25.21 -18.33 6.59
CA GLY A 320 24.38 -19.52 6.72
C GLY A 320 22.90 -19.16 6.73
N LYS A 321 22.02 -19.94 6.09
CA LYS A 321 20.55 -19.74 6.09
C LYS A 321 19.92 -19.66 7.49
N ASN A 322 20.59 -20.21 8.51
CA ASN A 322 20.13 -20.21 9.89
C ASN A 322 20.72 -19.08 10.76
N ASP A 323 21.54 -18.19 10.20
CA ASP A 323 22.05 -17.04 10.94
C ASP A 323 20.94 -16.00 11.11
N ALA A 324 20.79 -15.43 12.30
CA ALA A 324 19.81 -14.35 12.51
C ALA A 324 20.41 -13.01 12.11
N ALA A 325 19.58 -12.13 11.56
CA ALA A 325 19.95 -10.72 11.46
C ALA A 325 19.93 -10.08 12.87
N PRO A 326 20.81 -9.11 13.17
CA PRO A 326 20.78 -8.33 14.40
C PRO A 326 19.41 -7.71 14.68
N ALA A 327 19.05 -7.56 15.95
CA ALA A 327 17.78 -6.97 16.36
C ALA A 327 17.62 -5.49 15.91
N ASP A 328 18.74 -4.79 15.69
CA ASP A 328 18.79 -3.41 15.18
C ASP A 328 18.78 -3.32 13.64
N THR A 329 18.55 -4.44 12.93
CA THR A 329 18.46 -4.45 11.46
C THR A 329 17.33 -3.52 11.02
N GLN A 330 17.67 -2.53 10.21
CA GLN A 330 16.74 -1.55 9.68
C GLN A 330 16.19 -2.02 8.32
N GLY A 331 14.98 -1.56 8.02
CA GLY A 331 14.32 -1.77 6.74
C GLY A 331 13.26 -2.84 6.77
N LEU A 332 12.33 -2.77 5.83
CA LEU A 332 11.21 -3.71 5.72
C LEU A 332 10.82 -3.86 4.26
N HIS A 333 10.53 -5.09 3.82
CA HIS A 333 10.02 -5.39 2.49
C HIS A 333 8.60 -5.96 2.57
N ILE A 334 7.67 -5.44 1.76
CA ILE A 334 6.31 -5.98 1.63
C ILE A 334 5.99 -6.23 0.15
N ASP A 335 5.62 -7.46 -0.16
CA ASP A 335 5.07 -7.83 -1.47
C ASP A 335 3.54 -7.91 -1.40
N LEU A 336 2.84 -7.05 -2.15
CA LEU A 336 1.39 -7.00 -2.18
C LEU A 336 0.84 -7.93 -3.26
N HIS A 337 0.08 -8.92 -2.81
CA HIS A 337 -0.62 -9.90 -3.62
C HIS A 337 -2.14 -9.83 -3.45
N SER A 338 -2.89 -10.49 -4.32
CA SER A 338 -4.26 -10.90 -4.03
C SER A 338 -4.53 -12.31 -4.56
N TYR A 339 -5.24 -13.16 -3.85
CA TYR A 339 -6.07 -12.91 -2.68
C TYR A 339 -5.98 -14.07 -1.71
N SER A 340 -6.52 -13.90 -0.50
CA SER A 340 -6.87 -14.96 0.49
C SER A 340 -7.04 -14.42 1.90
N GLU A 341 -6.84 -13.12 2.14
CA GLU A 341 -6.86 -12.48 3.45
C GLU A 341 -5.76 -13.02 4.38
N LEU A 342 -4.50 -12.95 3.92
CA LEU A 342 -3.33 -13.49 4.61
C LEU A 342 -2.24 -12.43 4.82
N VAL A 343 -1.49 -12.59 5.90
CA VAL A 343 -0.19 -11.93 6.14
C VAL A 343 0.85 -13.03 6.33
N LEU A 344 1.81 -13.09 5.41
CA LEU A 344 2.78 -14.18 5.33
C LEU A 344 4.19 -13.68 5.65
N TRP A 345 5.00 -14.55 6.25
CA TRP A 345 6.43 -14.31 6.48
C TRP A 345 7.26 -15.57 6.20
N PRO A 346 8.58 -15.43 5.96
CA PRO A 346 9.48 -16.55 5.69
C PRO A 346 9.46 -17.65 6.77
N TRP A 347 9.69 -18.92 6.41
CA TRP A 347 10.01 -19.40 5.06
C TRP A 347 8.80 -19.96 4.31
N GLY A 348 8.87 -19.89 2.99
CA GLY A 348 7.98 -20.59 2.07
C GLY A 348 8.39 -22.04 1.78
N ASP A 349 9.67 -22.39 1.90
CA ASP A 349 10.22 -23.68 1.44
C ASP A 349 10.36 -24.74 2.54
N THR A 350 10.24 -24.36 3.81
CA THR A 350 10.41 -25.26 4.96
C THR A 350 9.54 -24.88 6.14
N ALA A 351 9.09 -25.89 6.90
CA ALA A 351 8.33 -25.72 8.14
C ALA A 351 9.20 -25.28 9.33
N GLN A 352 10.53 -25.30 9.18
CA GLN A 352 11.41 -24.73 10.19
C GLN A 352 11.19 -23.21 10.26
N PRO A 353 11.01 -22.63 11.46
CA PRO A 353 10.93 -21.20 11.60
C PRO A 353 12.20 -20.51 11.08
N ALA A 354 12.03 -19.31 10.53
CA ALA A 354 13.12 -18.41 10.23
C ALA A 354 13.94 -18.07 11.50
N PRO A 355 15.25 -17.77 11.39
CA PRO A 355 16.08 -17.38 12.54
C PRO A 355 15.53 -16.21 13.37
N ASN A 356 14.89 -15.24 12.70
CA ASN A 356 14.20 -14.11 13.34
C ASN A 356 12.69 -14.38 13.54
N GLY A 357 12.29 -15.65 13.54
CA GLY A 357 10.90 -16.11 13.38
C GLY A 357 9.93 -15.57 14.43
N THR A 358 10.35 -15.46 15.69
CA THR A 358 9.51 -14.86 16.75
C THR A 358 9.17 -13.41 16.44
N ALA A 359 10.18 -12.59 16.12
CA ALA A 359 9.96 -11.19 15.78
C ALA A 359 9.16 -11.03 14.47
N LEU A 360 9.40 -11.91 13.49
CA LEU A 360 8.61 -11.94 12.25
C LEU A 360 7.12 -12.24 12.52
N GLN A 361 6.85 -13.21 13.40
CA GLN A 361 5.49 -13.54 13.81
C GLN A 361 4.82 -12.37 14.53
N THR A 362 5.50 -11.72 15.48
CA THR A 362 4.98 -10.60 16.25
C THR A 362 4.54 -9.44 15.34
N LEU A 363 5.41 -9.04 14.40
CA LEU A 363 5.06 -8.01 13.42
C LEU A 363 3.98 -8.48 12.42
N GLY A 364 3.99 -9.76 12.00
CA GLY A 364 2.92 -10.34 11.18
C GLY A 364 1.54 -10.27 11.88
N ARG A 365 1.50 -10.49 13.19
CA ARG A 365 0.27 -10.35 14.01
C ARG A 365 -0.17 -8.90 14.18
N ARG A 366 0.76 -7.94 14.27
CA ARG A 366 0.43 -6.50 14.25
C ARG A 366 -0.24 -6.12 12.95
N PHE A 367 0.33 -6.48 11.80
CA PHE A 367 -0.28 -6.22 10.50
C PHE A 367 -1.68 -6.85 10.39
N ALA A 368 -1.79 -8.13 10.79
CA ALA A 368 -3.04 -8.86 10.76
C ALA A 368 -4.12 -8.30 11.71
N TRP A 369 -3.76 -7.53 12.73
CA TRP A 369 -4.72 -6.85 13.60
C TRP A 369 -5.48 -5.76 12.83
N PHE A 370 -4.78 -5.00 11.98
CA PHE A 370 -5.39 -3.90 11.21
C PHE A 370 -6.38 -4.41 10.17
N ASN A 371 -5.97 -5.38 9.36
CA ASN A 371 -6.77 -5.85 8.24
C ASN A 371 -7.66 -7.07 8.56
N GLY A 372 -7.50 -7.67 9.75
CA GLY A 372 -8.23 -8.84 10.18
C GLY A 372 -7.83 -10.13 9.44
N TYR A 373 -6.67 -10.15 8.78
CA TYR A 373 -6.18 -11.28 8.00
C TYR A 373 -5.60 -12.38 8.88
N THR A 374 -5.32 -13.54 8.28
CA THR A 374 -4.68 -14.65 9.00
C THR A 374 -3.16 -14.51 8.90
N PRO A 375 -2.45 -14.29 10.02
CA PRO A 375 -1.00 -14.31 10.06
C PRO A 375 -0.49 -15.75 10.04
N THR A 376 0.44 -16.09 9.14
CA THR A 376 1.08 -17.41 9.12
C THR A 376 2.46 -17.37 8.46
N GLN A 377 3.34 -18.30 8.83
CA GLN A 377 4.53 -18.58 8.03
C GLN A 377 4.11 -19.06 6.62
N SER A 378 4.82 -18.64 5.57
CA SER A 378 4.45 -18.87 4.16
C SER A 378 4.26 -20.34 3.82
N ILE A 379 5.10 -21.25 4.33
CA ILE A 379 4.96 -22.72 4.17
C ILE A 379 3.61 -23.26 4.70
N GLY A 380 2.98 -22.55 5.66
CA GLY A 380 1.65 -22.88 6.17
C GLY A 380 0.56 -22.71 5.10
N LEU A 381 0.90 -22.05 4.00
CA LEU A 381 0.28 -22.26 2.71
C LEU A 381 0.77 -23.61 2.15
N TYR A 382 1.62 -23.55 1.14
CA TYR A 382 2.19 -24.69 0.45
C TYR A 382 3.69 -24.42 0.32
N PRO A 383 4.51 -25.44 0.04
CA PRO A 383 5.90 -25.19 -0.32
C PRO A 383 5.97 -24.15 -1.43
N THR A 384 6.76 -23.11 -1.25
CA THR A 384 7.10 -22.14 -2.30
C THR A 384 8.60 -21.98 -2.34
N ASP A 385 9.14 -21.70 -3.52
CA ASP A 385 10.55 -21.40 -3.72
C ASP A 385 10.73 -20.29 -4.76
N GLY A 386 11.89 -19.64 -4.74
CA GLY A 386 12.21 -18.53 -5.65
C GLY A 386 11.26 -17.34 -5.53
N THR A 387 10.85 -17.01 -4.30
CA THR A 387 9.88 -15.96 -3.99
C THR A 387 10.55 -14.61 -3.67
N THR A 388 9.79 -13.51 -3.79
CA THR A 388 10.26 -12.11 -3.64
C THR A 388 10.81 -11.78 -2.24
N ASP A 389 10.42 -12.54 -1.20
CA ASP A 389 10.94 -12.41 0.15
C ASP A 389 12.38 -12.95 0.30
N GLY A 390 12.83 -13.78 -0.64
CA GLY A 390 14.14 -14.42 -0.64
C GLY A 390 15.32 -13.45 -0.65
N PRO A 391 15.45 -12.53 -1.62
CA PRO A 391 16.53 -11.53 -1.63
C PRO A 391 16.52 -10.62 -0.40
N SER A 392 15.35 -10.24 0.13
CA SER A 392 15.29 -9.33 1.29
C SER A 392 15.64 -10.06 2.60
N TYR A 393 14.92 -11.13 2.93
CA TYR A 393 15.14 -11.83 4.21
C TYR A 393 16.22 -12.91 4.11
N GLY A 394 16.15 -13.74 3.06
CA GLY A 394 17.04 -14.87 2.86
C GLY A 394 18.49 -14.48 2.63
N GLU A 395 18.72 -13.46 1.81
CA GLU A 395 20.05 -12.96 1.49
C GLU A 395 20.51 -11.86 2.44
N LEU A 396 19.68 -10.84 2.71
CA LEU A 396 20.12 -9.64 3.45
C LEU A 396 19.70 -9.60 4.92
N GLY A 397 18.77 -10.46 5.34
CA GLY A 397 18.25 -10.46 6.71
C GLY A 397 17.26 -9.34 7.02
N VAL A 398 16.74 -8.66 6.01
CA VAL A 398 15.69 -7.63 6.15
C VAL A 398 14.34 -8.32 6.30
N PRO A 399 13.51 -7.99 7.31
CA PRO A 399 12.20 -8.60 7.44
C PRO A 399 11.37 -8.38 6.17
N ALA A 400 10.74 -9.46 5.69
CA ALA A 400 9.97 -9.48 4.45
C ALA A 400 8.61 -10.14 4.70
N TYR A 401 7.56 -9.57 4.09
CA TYR A 401 6.19 -10.05 4.23
C TYR A 401 5.47 -10.10 2.90
N THR A 402 4.50 -10.99 2.78
CA THR A 402 3.55 -11.01 1.66
C THR A 402 2.14 -10.79 2.20
N PHE A 403 1.39 -9.86 1.63
CA PHE A 403 -0.03 -9.64 1.96
C PHE A 403 -0.91 -10.18 0.83
N GLU A 404 -1.87 -11.04 1.15
CA GLU A 404 -2.84 -11.58 0.19
C GLU A 404 -4.18 -10.86 0.38
N LEU A 405 -4.43 -9.83 -0.44
CA LEU A 405 -5.54 -8.90 -0.27
C LEU A 405 -6.88 -9.49 -0.71
N GLY A 406 -7.94 -9.26 0.07
CA GLY A 406 -9.31 -9.56 -0.33
C GLY A 406 -9.57 -11.04 -0.66
N THR A 407 -10.53 -11.29 -1.55
CA THR A 407 -11.17 -12.60 -1.77
C THR A 407 -11.30 -12.99 -3.26
N SER A 408 -10.78 -12.19 -4.18
CA SER A 408 -10.77 -12.46 -5.63
C SER A 408 -9.66 -11.66 -6.32
N PHE A 409 -9.18 -12.13 -7.48
CA PHE A 409 -8.23 -11.39 -8.31
C PHE A 409 -8.82 -10.08 -8.85
N PHE A 410 -10.08 -10.12 -9.29
CA PHE A 410 -10.78 -8.96 -9.86
C PHE A 410 -11.86 -8.44 -8.90
N GLN A 411 -11.43 -7.95 -7.74
CA GLN A 411 -12.32 -7.39 -6.72
C GLN A 411 -13.13 -6.22 -7.25
N SER A 412 -14.42 -6.17 -6.90
CA SER A 412 -15.28 -5.03 -7.27
C SER A 412 -14.79 -3.73 -6.64
N CYS A 413 -15.05 -2.59 -7.29
CA CYS A 413 -14.73 -1.28 -6.74
C CYS A 413 -15.38 -1.03 -5.37
N ALA A 414 -16.59 -1.53 -5.14
CA ALA A 414 -17.24 -1.43 -3.84
C ALA A 414 -16.47 -2.19 -2.75
N ALA A 415 -16.00 -3.40 -3.03
CA ALA A 415 -15.18 -4.16 -2.08
C ALA A 415 -13.82 -3.48 -1.82
N TYR A 416 -13.21 -2.92 -2.86
CA TYR A 416 -11.97 -2.17 -2.71
C TYR A 416 -12.15 -0.94 -1.81
N THR A 417 -13.08 -0.05 -2.16
CA THR A 417 -13.30 1.21 -1.45
C THR A 417 -13.81 1.01 -0.02
N ASN A 418 -14.72 0.06 0.20
CA ASN A 418 -15.41 -0.08 1.48
C ASN A 418 -14.74 -1.08 2.43
N THR A 419 -13.77 -1.86 1.97
CA THR A 419 -13.17 -2.94 2.79
C THR A 419 -11.67 -3.03 2.60
N ILE A 420 -11.17 -3.25 1.38
CA ILE A 420 -9.74 -3.56 1.19
C ILE A 420 -8.85 -2.36 1.51
N LEU A 421 -9.15 -1.19 0.94
CA LEU A 421 -8.39 0.03 1.17
C LEU A 421 -8.40 0.46 2.65
N PRO A 422 -9.57 0.69 3.30
CA PRO A 422 -9.59 1.18 4.68
C PRO A 422 -9.00 0.19 5.69
N ASN A 423 -9.01 -1.13 5.39
CA ASN A 423 -8.45 -2.14 6.30
C ASN A 423 -6.93 -2.32 6.14
N ASN A 424 -6.38 -2.12 4.93
CA ASN A 424 -4.96 -2.39 4.66
C ASN A 424 -4.07 -1.14 4.65
N LEU A 425 -4.60 0.05 4.34
CA LEU A 425 -3.82 1.29 4.41
C LEU A 425 -3.21 1.52 5.81
N PRO A 426 -3.92 1.32 6.93
CA PRO A 426 -3.34 1.43 8.26
C PRO A 426 -2.16 0.46 8.52
N ALA A 427 -2.18 -0.74 7.91
CA ALA A 427 -1.08 -1.69 8.04
C ALA A 427 0.19 -1.22 7.31
N LEU A 428 0.04 -0.56 6.14
CA LEU A 428 1.17 0.04 5.41
C LEU A 428 1.72 1.28 6.13
N ILE A 429 0.84 2.08 6.74
CA ILE A 429 1.27 3.19 7.61
C ILE A 429 2.08 2.63 8.79
N TYR A 430 1.58 1.59 9.45
CA TYR A 430 2.30 0.93 10.53
C TYR A 430 3.67 0.40 10.10
N ALA A 431 3.74 -0.24 8.92
CA ALA A 431 5.00 -0.70 8.34
C ALA A 431 6.02 0.44 8.22
N ALA A 432 5.60 1.60 7.70
CA ALA A 432 6.46 2.77 7.59
C ALA A 432 6.86 3.40 8.93
N LYS A 433 6.10 3.17 10.01
CA LYS A 433 6.47 3.61 11.35
C LYS A 433 7.60 2.77 11.97
N VAL A 434 7.65 1.47 11.67
CA VAL A 434 8.52 0.51 12.40
C VAL A 434 9.84 0.18 11.70
N VAL A 435 10.07 0.69 10.48
CA VAL A 435 11.27 0.33 9.68
C VAL A 435 12.62 0.62 10.33
N ARG A 436 12.68 1.46 11.37
CA ARG A 436 13.92 1.73 12.13
C ARG A 436 14.37 0.56 13.00
N ALA A 437 13.44 -0.26 13.52
CA ALA A 437 13.75 -1.42 14.35
C ALA A 437 12.62 -2.48 14.27
N PRO A 438 12.34 -3.01 13.06
CA PRO A 438 11.22 -3.91 12.79
C PRO A 438 11.25 -5.24 13.56
N TYR A 439 12.39 -5.66 14.08
CA TYR A 439 12.48 -6.85 14.94
C TYR A 439 12.20 -6.58 16.42
N VAL A 440 12.06 -5.32 16.83
CA VAL A 440 11.91 -4.92 18.23
C VAL A 440 10.65 -4.09 18.44
N THR A 441 10.53 -2.96 17.76
CA THR A 441 9.44 -1.98 17.94
C THR A 441 8.03 -2.60 17.88
N PRO A 442 7.73 -3.56 16.97
CA PRO A 442 6.39 -4.15 16.91
C PRO A 442 5.98 -4.97 18.14
N GLY A 443 6.94 -5.36 18.98
CA GLY A 443 6.69 -6.02 20.25
C GLY A 443 6.22 -5.07 21.36
N GLY A 444 6.38 -3.75 21.18
CA GLY A 444 5.97 -2.74 22.14
C GLY A 444 4.61 -2.11 21.85
N PRO A 445 4.08 -1.28 22.78
CA PRO A 445 2.70 -0.82 22.74
C PRO A 445 2.45 0.30 21.72
N ASP A 446 1.25 0.31 21.14
CA ASP A 446 0.80 1.37 20.23
C ASP A 446 0.31 2.59 21.01
N VAL A 447 0.54 3.79 20.48
CA VAL A 447 -0.07 5.03 20.97
C VAL A 447 -1.21 5.44 20.04
N LEU A 448 -2.39 5.69 20.60
CA LEU A 448 -3.62 6.06 19.91
C LEU A 448 -4.16 7.39 20.44
N ASN A 449 -4.96 8.06 19.60
CA ASN A 449 -5.76 9.23 19.98
C ASN A 449 -4.94 10.35 20.65
N VAL A 450 -3.74 10.65 20.14
CA VAL A 450 -2.93 11.78 20.61
C VAL A 450 -3.74 13.06 20.43
N SER A 451 -4.08 13.72 21.52
CA SER A 451 -4.85 14.96 21.56
C SER A 451 -4.00 16.08 22.15
N LEU A 452 -3.94 17.19 21.43
CA LEU A 452 -3.20 18.41 21.76
C LEU A 452 -4.11 19.63 21.54
N PRO A 453 -3.91 20.74 22.28
CA PRO A 453 -4.56 22.00 22.00
C PRO A 453 -4.27 22.48 20.58
N SER A 454 -5.25 23.11 19.94
CA SER A 454 -5.09 23.70 18.61
C SER A 454 -4.08 24.85 18.59
N SER A 455 -3.90 25.57 19.70
CA SER A 455 -2.82 26.53 19.94
C SER A 455 -2.64 26.78 21.44
N VAL A 456 -1.41 27.09 21.85
CA VAL A 456 -1.09 27.61 23.19
C VAL A 456 -0.24 28.87 23.10
N ALA A 457 -0.42 29.78 24.05
CA ALA A 457 0.44 30.96 24.16
C ALA A 457 1.91 30.54 24.40
N ALA A 458 2.85 31.32 23.87
CA ALA A 458 4.28 31.05 24.06
C ALA A 458 4.62 30.95 25.56
N GLY A 459 5.23 29.83 25.96
CA GLY A 459 5.57 29.53 27.35
C GLY A 459 4.44 28.99 28.23
N ALA A 460 3.19 28.96 27.74
CA ALA A 460 2.09 28.30 28.44
C ALA A 460 2.15 26.78 28.19
N PRO A 461 2.07 25.94 29.23
CA PRO A 461 2.17 24.49 29.05
C PRO A 461 1.01 23.96 28.20
N ALA A 462 1.29 22.99 27.32
CA ALA A 462 0.26 22.34 26.50
C ALA A 462 -0.18 21.03 27.13
N ALA A 463 -1.49 20.83 27.30
CA ALA A 463 -2.02 19.55 27.75
C ALA A 463 -1.87 18.50 26.64
N LEU A 464 -1.53 17.27 26.99
CA LEU A 464 -1.54 16.13 26.07
C LEU A 464 -2.35 15.01 26.69
N THR A 465 -3.20 14.35 25.90
CA THR A 465 -3.79 13.06 26.27
C THR A 465 -3.58 12.04 25.15
N ALA A 466 -3.49 10.77 25.51
CA ALA A 466 -3.41 9.66 24.56
C ALA A 466 -3.86 8.35 25.23
N GLN A 467 -4.02 7.30 24.44
CA GLN A 467 -4.15 5.93 24.93
C GLN A 467 -2.93 5.12 24.48
N VAL A 468 -2.30 4.40 25.40
CA VAL A 468 -1.20 3.48 25.12
C VAL A 468 -1.73 2.06 25.29
N THR A 469 -1.55 1.19 24.30
CA THR A 469 -2.11 -0.18 24.34
C THR A 469 -1.18 -1.21 23.72
N ASP A 470 -0.96 -2.30 24.44
CA ASP A 470 -0.20 -3.45 23.97
C ASP A 470 -1.11 -4.59 23.43
N THR A 471 -2.39 -4.30 23.18
CA THR A 471 -3.38 -5.34 22.87
C THR A 471 -3.61 -5.56 21.37
N ARG A 472 -2.93 -4.79 20.50
CA ARG A 472 -3.23 -4.73 19.06
C ARG A 472 -2.53 -5.81 18.23
N PHE A 473 -2.67 -7.06 18.65
CA PHE A 473 -2.19 -8.24 17.93
C PHE A 473 -3.34 -9.12 17.44
N SER A 474 -3.20 -9.70 16.25
CA SER A 474 -4.12 -10.73 15.78
C SER A 474 -3.90 -12.03 16.55
N ASN A 475 -4.98 -12.54 17.16
CA ASN A 475 -5.03 -13.87 17.79
C ASN A 475 -5.54 -14.96 16.83
N ARG A 476 -5.52 -14.69 15.52
CA ARG A 476 -5.74 -15.74 14.51
C ARG A 476 -4.47 -16.57 14.38
N ASN A 477 -4.62 -17.90 14.28
CA ASN A 477 -3.50 -18.83 14.14
C ASN A 477 -2.45 -18.73 15.28
N GLY A 478 -2.91 -18.71 16.54
CA GLY A 478 -2.10 -18.58 17.76
C GLY A 478 -2.35 -17.26 18.49
N SER A 479 -1.60 -17.00 19.56
CA SER A 479 -1.71 -15.78 20.38
C SER A 479 -0.37 -15.06 20.47
N GLU A 480 -0.41 -13.76 20.73
CA GLU A 480 0.76 -12.98 21.15
C GLU A 480 0.60 -12.57 22.62
N ALA A 481 1.68 -12.60 23.38
CA ALA A 481 1.64 -12.15 24.76
C ALA A 481 1.56 -10.62 24.80
N THR A 482 0.65 -10.10 25.62
CA THR A 482 0.53 -8.65 25.88
C THR A 482 1.11 -8.34 27.24
N GLN A 483 1.74 -7.18 27.37
CA GLN A 483 2.42 -6.72 28.57
C GLN A 483 1.67 -5.53 29.18
N ALA A 484 1.80 -5.35 30.50
CA ALA A 484 1.38 -4.10 31.13
C ALA A 484 2.22 -2.94 30.61
N ILE A 485 1.61 -1.78 30.40
CA ILE A 485 2.35 -0.54 30.11
C ILE A 485 3.11 -0.15 31.37
N VAL A 486 4.34 0.36 31.23
CA VAL A 486 5.16 0.82 32.38
C VAL A 486 5.64 2.25 32.23
N ALA A 487 5.58 2.81 31.02
CA ALA A 487 5.88 4.22 30.77
C ALA A 487 5.22 4.73 29.49
N ALA A 488 4.98 6.03 29.43
CA ALA A 488 4.64 6.76 28.22
C ALA A 488 5.39 8.09 28.22
N GLU A 489 5.92 8.48 27.07
CA GLU A 489 6.80 9.65 26.91
C GLU A 489 6.40 10.45 25.67
N ALA A 490 6.47 11.77 25.78
CA ALA A 490 6.32 12.70 24.67
C ALA A 490 7.63 13.45 24.40
N TYR A 491 7.86 13.83 23.15
CA TYR A 491 9.05 14.55 22.69
C TYR A 491 8.62 15.67 21.75
N ILE A 492 9.16 16.89 21.90
CA ILE A 492 8.77 18.05 21.09
C ILE A 492 9.88 18.39 20.11
N GLY A 493 9.57 18.38 18.81
CA GLY A 493 10.47 18.75 17.70
C GLY A 493 11.56 17.74 17.39
N THR A 494 12.19 17.14 18.40
CA THR A 494 13.25 16.14 18.26
C THR A 494 12.67 14.73 18.48
N PRO A 495 12.81 13.79 17.53
CA PRO A 495 12.26 12.44 17.68
C PRO A 495 13.02 11.62 18.73
N PRO A 496 12.39 10.57 19.32
CA PRO A 496 12.93 9.86 20.48
C PRO A 496 14.27 9.13 20.26
N TRP A 497 14.64 8.86 19.01
CA TRP A 497 15.90 8.20 18.67
C TRP A 497 17.04 9.17 18.34
N ALA A 498 16.78 10.48 18.28
CA ALA A 498 17.78 11.46 17.89
C ALA A 498 18.57 11.98 19.10
N ASP A 499 19.82 12.33 18.86
CA ASP A 499 20.68 12.96 19.88
C ASP A 499 20.04 14.27 20.38
N GLY A 500 20.04 14.45 21.71
CA GLY A 500 19.45 15.61 22.35
C GLY A 500 17.93 15.56 22.52
N ALA A 501 17.27 14.44 22.18
CA ALA A 501 15.88 14.21 22.51
C ALA A 501 15.66 14.27 24.04
N VAL A 502 14.73 15.12 24.47
CA VAL A 502 14.38 15.27 25.90
C VAL A 502 12.99 14.69 26.12
N PRO A 503 12.84 13.59 26.87
CA PRO A 503 11.55 12.99 27.15
C PRO A 503 10.76 13.85 28.14
N VAL A 504 9.46 14.00 27.86
CA VAL A 504 8.45 14.49 28.81
C VAL A 504 7.64 13.29 29.25
N ALA A 505 7.79 12.89 30.51
CA ALA A 505 7.04 11.77 31.08
C ALA A 505 5.53 12.08 31.10
N LEU A 506 4.73 11.14 30.65
CA LEU A 506 3.27 11.16 30.78
C LEU A 506 2.85 10.31 31.97
N SER A 507 1.75 10.69 32.61
CA SER A 507 1.20 9.98 33.76
C SER A 507 -0.04 9.18 33.36
N PRO A 508 -0.23 7.97 33.91
CA PRO A 508 -1.48 7.23 33.75
C PRO A 508 -2.60 7.99 34.48
N THR A 509 -3.78 8.02 33.86
CA THR A 509 -4.91 8.85 34.32
C THR A 509 -5.51 8.35 35.63
N ASP A 510 -5.42 7.04 35.90
CA ASP A 510 -5.82 6.40 37.15
C ASP A 510 -4.70 6.36 38.21
N GLY A 511 -3.51 6.87 37.87
CA GLY A 511 -2.38 7.02 38.77
C GLY A 511 -1.42 5.83 38.84
N SER A 512 -1.65 4.73 38.11
CA SER A 512 -0.72 3.60 38.05
C SER A 512 -0.56 3.04 36.64
N PHE A 513 0.65 2.58 36.31
CA PHE A 513 0.91 1.83 35.09
C PHE A 513 0.82 0.34 35.45
N ASP A 514 -0.36 -0.27 35.28
CA ASP A 514 -0.63 -1.64 35.74
C ASP A 514 -1.48 -2.49 34.78
N SER A 515 -1.91 -1.92 33.65
CA SER A 515 -2.74 -2.56 32.63
C SER A 515 -2.04 -2.64 31.27
N ALA A 516 -2.48 -3.58 30.43
CA ALA A 516 -2.04 -3.66 29.02
C ALA A 516 -2.61 -2.53 28.15
N THR A 517 -3.51 -1.70 28.69
CA THR A 517 -4.01 -0.49 28.07
C THR A 517 -4.18 0.60 29.11
N GLU A 518 -3.58 1.75 28.85
CA GLU A 518 -3.52 2.89 29.76
C GLU A 518 -3.94 4.17 29.06
N ALA A 519 -4.79 4.96 29.73
CA ALA A 519 -5.04 6.34 29.33
C ALA A 519 -3.99 7.23 29.98
N VAL A 520 -3.26 8.01 29.19
CA VAL A 520 -2.17 8.85 29.68
C VAL A 520 -2.47 10.34 29.48
N THR A 521 -1.96 11.15 30.39
CA THR A 521 -2.05 12.61 30.35
C THR A 521 -0.70 13.24 30.69
N GLY A 522 -0.41 14.40 30.13
CA GLY A 522 0.81 15.14 30.41
C GLY A 522 0.68 16.64 30.17
N SER A 523 1.67 17.36 30.67
CA SER A 523 1.80 18.80 30.48
C SER A 523 3.14 19.08 29.82
N LEU A 524 3.08 19.43 28.53
CA LEU A 524 4.25 19.66 27.70
C LEU A 524 4.84 21.06 27.98
N PRO A 525 6.13 21.16 28.34
CA PRO A 525 6.78 22.45 28.52
C PRO A 525 7.02 23.11 27.17
N THR A 526 6.49 24.33 27.01
CA THR A 526 6.62 25.10 25.76
C THR A 526 7.53 26.32 25.90
N ALA A 527 8.09 26.53 27.09
CA ALA A 527 9.03 27.62 27.34
C ALA A 527 10.26 27.48 26.44
N GLY A 528 10.58 28.54 25.69
CA GLY A 528 11.71 28.56 24.76
C GLY A 528 11.43 27.95 23.39
N LEU A 529 10.23 27.40 23.15
CA LEU A 529 9.82 27.02 21.79
C LEU A 529 9.53 28.28 20.98
N ALA A 530 9.99 28.30 19.73
CA ALA A 530 9.66 29.36 18.77
C ALA A 530 8.16 29.34 18.43
N GLU A 531 7.61 30.49 18.03
CA GLU A 531 6.25 30.53 17.48
C GLU A 531 6.15 29.68 16.20
N GLY A 532 5.04 28.97 16.03
CA GLY A 532 4.80 28.07 14.89
C GLY A 532 4.36 26.67 15.29
N ARG A 533 4.27 25.79 14.29
CA ARG A 533 3.92 24.38 14.47
C ARG A 533 5.13 23.53 14.85
N HIS A 534 4.95 22.68 15.85
CA HIS A 534 5.93 21.71 16.33
C HIS A 534 5.34 20.30 16.27
N LEU A 535 6.14 19.33 15.81
CA LEU A 535 5.78 17.92 15.93
C LEU A 535 5.95 17.48 17.37
N VAL A 536 4.96 16.78 17.91
CA VAL A 536 5.03 16.09 19.19
C VAL A 536 4.99 14.59 18.90
N TYR A 537 6.06 13.89 19.26
CA TYR A 537 6.16 12.44 19.16
C TYR A 537 5.74 11.80 20.46
N VAL A 538 4.96 10.73 20.41
CA VAL A 538 4.52 9.99 21.59
C VAL A 538 4.85 8.52 21.42
N VAL A 539 5.42 7.92 22.46
CA VAL A 539 5.74 6.49 22.54
C VAL A 539 5.28 5.90 23.86
N GLY A 540 4.97 4.62 23.85
CA GLY A 540 4.76 3.81 25.04
C GLY A 540 5.88 2.79 25.22
N ARG A 541 6.07 2.33 26.45
CA ARG A 541 6.94 1.21 26.80
C ARG A 541 6.22 0.26 27.74
N ASP A 542 6.40 -1.02 27.51
CA ASP A 542 5.75 -2.09 28.27
C ASP A 542 6.68 -2.76 29.30
N ALA A 543 6.14 -3.69 30.07
CA ALA A 543 6.82 -4.42 31.13
C ALA A 543 7.94 -5.36 30.64
N SER A 544 8.01 -5.66 29.34
CA SER A 544 9.18 -6.33 28.74
C SER A 544 10.35 -5.39 28.49
N GLY A 545 10.12 -4.08 28.65
CA GLY A 545 11.08 -3.03 28.33
C GLY A 545 11.04 -2.58 26.87
N THR A 546 10.10 -3.08 26.07
CA THR A 546 10.01 -2.77 24.64
C THR A 546 9.27 -1.44 24.44
N THR A 547 9.92 -0.52 23.72
CA THR A 547 9.28 0.73 23.28
C THR A 547 8.59 0.51 21.94
N GLY A 548 7.31 0.87 21.87
CA GLY A 548 6.49 0.72 20.68
C GLY A 548 6.69 1.83 19.64
N PRO A 549 5.92 1.80 18.55
CA PRO A 549 6.04 2.76 17.46
C PRO A 549 5.65 4.18 17.88
N VAL A 550 6.26 5.16 17.19
CA VAL A 550 5.89 6.57 17.32
C VAL A 550 4.52 6.84 16.71
N THR A 551 3.70 7.59 17.44
CA THR A 551 2.56 8.34 16.89
C THR A 551 2.79 9.82 17.13
N ALA A 552 2.54 10.66 16.14
CA ALA A 552 2.77 12.09 16.24
C ALA A 552 1.49 12.93 16.24
N GLY A 553 1.59 14.15 16.78
CA GLY A 553 0.57 15.19 16.69
C GLY A 553 1.19 16.57 16.47
N TRP A 554 0.39 17.53 16.01
CA TRP A 554 0.82 18.92 15.85
C TRP A 554 0.51 19.74 17.10
N LEU A 555 1.48 20.54 17.54
CA LEU A 555 1.31 21.57 18.57
C LEU A 555 1.66 22.94 17.99
N GLN A 556 0.71 23.87 18.02
CA GLN A 556 0.95 25.26 17.64
C GLN A 556 1.33 26.09 18.87
N ILE A 557 2.47 26.79 18.79
CA ILE A 557 2.94 27.76 19.79
C ILE A 557 2.77 29.16 19.26
N GLY A 558 2.04 30.02 19.96
CA GLY A 558 1.79 31.39 19.50
C GLY A 558 1.08 31.45 18.15
N GLY A 559 0.80 32.67 17.68
CA GLY A 559 -0.15 32.88 16.59
C GLY A 559 -1.59 32.53 17.00
N ALA A 560 -2.56 33.27 16.48
CA ALA A 560 -3.94 32.81 16.58
C ALA A 560 -4.00 31.43 15.89
N PRO A 561 -4.68 30.41 16.47
CA PRO A 561 -5.21 29.34 15.62
C PRO A 561 -5.98 30.04 14.48
N PRO A 562 -6.04 29.49 13.26
CA PRO A 562 -6.86 30.11 12.22
C PRO A 562 -8.23 30.40 12.85
N ALA A 563 -8.63 31.69 12.88
CA ALA A 563 -9.82 32.11 13.63
C ALA A 563 -11.06 31.31 13.21
N ILE A 564 -11.02 30.79 11.97
CA ILE A 564 -12.04 29.94 11.38
C ILE A 564 -11.52 28.50 11.29
N GLU A 565 -12.16 27.56 12.00
CA GLU A 565 -11.94 26.13 11.77
C GLU A 565 -12.81 25.68 10.58
N LEU A 566 -12.22 24.97 9.62
CA LEU A 566 -12.92 24.47 8.43
C LEU A 566 -12.85 22.95 8.37
N SER A 567 -14.01 22.33 8.16
CA SER A 567 -14.14 20.91 7.82
C SER A 567 -14.75 20.76 6.44
N VAL A 568 -14.23 19.82 5.66
CA VAL A 568 -14.68 19.56 4.28
C VAL A 568 -15.00 18.08 4.13
N SER A 569 -16.17 17.79 3.57
CA SER A 569 -16.63 16.42 3.32
C SER A 569 -17.33 16.31 1.97
N THR A 570 -17.53 15.09 1.48
CA THR A 570 -18.27 14.83 0.24
C THR A 570 -19.53 14.02 0.52
N SER A 571 -20.60 14.30 -0.22
CA SER A 571 -21.83 13.51 -0.25
C SER A 571 -22.30 13.26 -1.69
N PRO A 572 -23.11 12.21 -1.93
CA PRO A 572 -23.69 11.96 -3.25
C PRO A 572 -24.54 13.16 -3.71
N GLY A 573 -24.23 13.70 -4.89
CA GLY A 573 -24.94 14.83 -5.47
C GLY A 573 -25.87 14.45 -6.64
N PRO A 574 -26.74 15.39 -7.06
CA PRO A 574 -27.64 15.17 -8.19
C PRO A 574 -26.87 15.00 -9.51
N ARG A 575 -27.35 14.09 -10.38
CA ARG A 575 -26.82 13.82 -11.74
C ARG A 575 -25.35 13.34 -11.78
N ARG A 576 -24.97 12.36 -10.94
CA ARG A 576 -23.61 11.77 -10.89
C ARG A 576 -22.50 12.79 -10.62
N ARG A 577 -22.80 13.85 -9.87
CA ARG A 577 -21.81 14.80 -9.35
C ARG A 577 -21.60 14.54 -7.87
N THR A 578 -20.43 14.88 -7.37
CA THR A 578 -20.14 14.88 -5.94
C THR A 578 -20.51 16.24 -5.37
N THR A 579 -21.23 16.26 -4.24
CA THR A 579 -21.47 17.49 -3.49
C THR A 579 -20.36 17.63 -2.45
N VAL A 580 -19.60 18.72 -2.49
CA VAL A 580 -18.70 19.11 -1.40
C VAL A 580 -19.51 19.87 -0.37
N ASN A 581 -19.38 19.50 0.91
CA ASN A 581 -19.97 20.16 2.05
C ASN A 581 -18.86 20.76 2.92
N LEU A 582 -18.90 22.07 3.08
CA LEU A 582 -18.08 22.83 4.01
C LEU A 582 -18.88 23.05 5.29
N ALA A 583 -18.25 22.88 6.44
CA ALA A 583 -18.76 23.36 7.71
C ALA A 583 -17.64 24.10 8.44
N TRP A 584 -17.95 25.28 8.97
CA TRP A 584 -16.98 26.12 9.67
C TRP A 584 -17.54 26.70 10.97
N SER A 585 -16.63 27.02 11.87
CA SER A 585 -16.88 27.68 13.15
C SER A 585 -15.82 28.77 13.39
N GLY A 586 -16.09 29.70 14.30
CA GLY A 586 -15.12 30.73 14.71
C GLY A 586 -15.07 32.00 13.85
N ALA A 587 -15.91 32.10 12.81
CA ALA A 587 -16.14 33.37 12.11
C ALA A 587 -17.05 34.31 12.94
N ASP A 588 -16.63 35.56 13.14
CA ASP A 588 -17.29 36.62 13.90
C ASP A 588 -18.19 37.52 13.02
N GLY A 589 -17.92 37.61 11.71
CA GLY A 589 -18.64 38.47 10.78
C GLY A 589 -20.03 37.94 10.42
N SER A 590 -20.92 38.82 9.95
CA SER A 590 -22.24 38.39 9.42
C SER A 590 -22.15 37.67 8.05
N ARG A 591 -20.96 37.69 7.42
CA ARG A 591 -20.68 37.13 6.10
C ARG A 591 -19.25 36.64 6.02
N VAL A 592 -19.05 35.55 5.26
CA VAL A 592 -17.73 34.97 4.97
C VAL A 592 -17.48 34.91 3.47
N ASP A 593 -16.20 34.90 3.09
CA ASP A 593 -15.71 34.70 1.73
C ASP A 593 -15.16 33.27 1.58
N ILE A 594 -15.75 32.50 0.67
CA ILE A 594 -15.31 31.14 0.34
C ILE A 594 -14.39 31.23 -0.87
N TYR A 595 -13.16 30.74 -0.71
CA TYR A 595 -12.17 30.58 -1.76
C TYR A 595 -12.14 29.12 -2.21
N ARG A 596 -11.89 28.92 -3.50
CA ARG A 596 -11.68 27.61 -4.12
C ARG A 596 -10.47 27.68 -5.02
N ASN A 597 -9.49 26.80 -4.80
CA ASN A 597 -8.21 26.77 -5.51
C ASN A 597 -7.55 28.17 -5.56
N GLY A 598 -7.48 28.83 -4.41
CA GLY A 598 -6.87 30.16 -4.25
C GLY A 598 -7.67 31.33 -4.83
N THR A 599 -8.82 31.10 -5.49
CA THR A 599 -9.64 32.16 -6.08
C THR A 599 -10.94 32.34 -5.29
N LEU A 600 -11.39 33.60 -5.09
CA LEU A 600 -12.67 33.88 -4.45
C LEU A 600 -13.81 33.25 -5.26
N LEU A 601 -14.49 32.27 -4.67
CA LEU A 601 -15.63 31.59 -5.28
C LEU A 601 -16.93 32.34 -5.01
N ARG A 602 -17.19 32.68 -3.74
CA ARG A 602 -18.44 33.37 -3.34
C ARG A 602 -18.35 33.97 -1.94
N ALA A 603 -19.02 35.11 -1.76
CA ALA A 603 -19.34 35.66 -0.44
C ALA A 603 -20.75 35.21 0.02
N THR A 604 -20.86 34.56 1.17
CA THR A 604 -22.13 34.03 1.73
C THR A 604 -22.44 34.62 3.11
N ALA A 605 -23.61 34.34 3.67
CA ALA A 605 -23.92 34.62 5.07
C ALA A 605 -23.08 33.71 5.98
N ASN A 606 -22.74 34.15 7.18
CA ASN A 606 -22.04 33.31 8.15
C ASN A 606 -23.04 32.40 8.90
N ASP A 607 -23.49 31.34 8.23
CA ASP A 607 -24.42 30.34 8.75
C ASP A 607 -23.73 29.01 9.13
N GLY A 608 -22.39 28.98 9.08
CA GLY A 608 -21.55 27.87 9.52
C GLY A 608 -21.47 26.68 8.55
N ALA A 609 -22.13 26.74 7.38
CA ALA A 609 -22.07 25.67 6.40
C ALA A 609 -22.36 26.12 4.97
N TRP A 610 -21.76 25.44 4.00
CA TRP A 610 -22.02 25.68 2.59
C TRP A 610 -21.76 24.43 1.74
N SER A 611 -22.53 24.23 0.68
CA SER A 611 -22.32 23.08 -0.21
C SER A 611 -22.39 23.44 -1.69
N GLN A 612 -21.67 22.65 -2.50
CA GLN A 612 -21.67 22.77 -3.95
C GLN A 612 -21.41 21.44 -4.64
N ALA A 613 -22.14 21.19 -5.73
CA ALA A 613 -21.85 20.11 -6.66
C ALA A 613 -20.63 20.46 -7.53
N VAL A 614 -19.64 19.55 -7.56
CA VAL A 614 -18.40 19.67 -8.33
C VAL A 614 -18.24 18.50 -9.30
N THR A 615 -17.33 18.65 -10.26
CA THR A 615 -16.86 17.53 -11.09
C THR A 615 -15.78 16.74 -10.34
N SER A 616 -15.45 15.56 -10.84
CA SER A 616 -14.35 14.76 -10.29
C SER A 616 -13.04 15.56 -10.29
N GLY A 617 -12.26 15.40 -9.23
CA GLY A 617 -10.99 16.11 -9.04
C GLY A 617 -10.79 16.64 -7.62
N ASN A 618 -9.62 17.24 -7.39
CA ASN A 618 -9.27 17.82 -6.11
C ASN A 618 -9.73 19.27 -6.02
N TRP A 619 -10.38 19.60 -4.92
CA TRP A 619 -10.92 20.92 -4.66
C TRP A 619 -10.40 21.40 -3.31
N THR A 620 -9.57 22.44 -3.34
CA THR A 620 -9.06 23.10 -2.14
C THR A 620 -9.96 24.26 -1.78
N TYR A 621 -10.43 24.28 -0.54
CA TYR A 621 -11.30 25.31 -0.01
C TYR A 621 -10.63 26.04 1.14
N LYS A 622 -10.97 27.33 1.26
CA LYS A 622 -10.58 28.20 2.36
C LYS A 622 -11.74 29.14 2.67
N VAL A 623 -12.04 29.35 3.94
CA VAL A 623 -13.09 30.28 4.37
C VAL A 623 -12.41 31.45 5.08
N CYS A 624 -12.74 32.67 4.70
CA CYS A 624 -12.18 33.89 5.29
C CYS A 624 -13.29 34.83 5.78
N GLU A 625 -12.98 35.67 6.75
CA GLU A 625 -13.82 36.81 7.11
C GLU A 625 -13.97 37.76 5.94
N ARG A 626 -15.20 38.23 5.70
CA ARG A 626 -15.47 39.10 4.57
C ARG A 626 -14.79 40.45 4.76
N GLY A 627 -13.92 40.81 3.81
CA GLY A 627 -13.26 42.11 3.76
C GLY A 627 -11.98 42.22 4.61
N SER A 628 -11.57 41.19 5.36
CA SER A 628 -10.27 41.18 6.04
C SER A 628 -9.17 40.57 5.20
N GLY A 629 -9.46 39.52 4.41
CA GLY A 629 -8.49 38.81 3.56
C GLY A 629 -7.34 38.13 4.32
N ALA A 630 -7.30 38.27 5.65
CA ALA A 630 -6.21 37.86 6.53
C ALA A 630 -6.69 36.90 7.64
N ASP A 631 -7.97 36.95 8.03
CA ASP A 631 -8.55 36.03 9.01
C ASP A 631 -9.25 34.89 8.29
N CYS A 632 -8.56 33.76 8.15
CA CYS A 632 -9.04 32.65 7.37
C CYS A 632 -8.76 31.31 8.04
N SER A 633 -9.51 30.30 7.62
CA SER A 633 -9.19 28.91 7.87
C SER A 633 -7.89 28.49 7.21
N ASP A 634 -7.34 27.39 7.68
CA ASP A 634 -6.40 26.60 6.88
C ASP A 634 -7.10 26.13 5.60
N GLU A 635 -6.29 25.88 4.56
CA GLU A 635 -6.80 25.28 3.33
C GLU A 635 -7.14 23.80 3.58
N GLN A 636 -8.30 23.38 3.11
CA GLN A 636 -8.78 22.01 3.21
C GLN A 636 -9.07 21.48 1.81
N THR A 637 -8.42 20.38 1.43
CA THR A 637 -8.59 19.77 0.12
C THR A 637 -9.48 18.54 0.24
N VAL A 638 -10.40 18.38 -0.71
CA VAL A 638 -11.23 17.19 -0.83
C VAL A 638 -11.21 16.67 -2.25
N THR A 639 -11.16 15.35 -2.38
CA THR A 639 -11.28 14.66 -3.67
C THR A 639 -12.73 14.32 -3.93
N ALA A 640 -13.28 14.90 -4.99
CA ALA A 640 -14.57 14.47 -5.52
C ALA A 640 -14.34 13.28 -6.46
N PRO A 641 -14.93 12.10 -6.18
CA PRO A 641 -14.89 10.96 -7.09
C PRO A 641 -15.67 11.24 -8.38
#